data_AF-A0A1A9UK57-F1
#
_entry.id   AF-A0A1A9UK57-F1
#
_cell.length_a   1.000
_cell.length_b   1.000
_cell.length_c   1.000
_cell.angle_alpha   90.00
_cell.angle_beta   90.00
_cell.angle_gamma   90.00
#
_symmetry.space_group_name_H-M   'P 1'
#
loop_
_entity.id
_entity.type
_entity.pdbx_description
1 polymer ?
#
loop_
_entity_poly.entity_id
_entity_poly.type
_entity_poly.pdbx_seq_one_letter_code
_entity_poly.pdbx_strand_id
1 'polypeptide(L)'
;MIKNTLIKTPKNVLSAYSDNAAVILGSETKQFFANSKTKEYGFYQNNMHIVIKAETHNHPTAISPFSGASTGVGGEIRDLGSTGRGSIPKIGWSGFSVSNLLIPYFYQPWEEYCSYPKYICTALDIILHAPLGASEFNNEFGRPCLLGYFRTYEKYLKMNNLVELRGYHKPIMLSGGLGLIRDEHVSKKQIISGNKLIVLGNPGMKVGLGGASISSLPYHINPHISSIQCGNPEMERRCQEVISRCCELKKNNPILFIHDVGAANWMIDSNNDLDSYKLYQTVKELGKKFCPDLNLTIVVGKDSMFMRTDWFDKNKRKIVFSPPSLVISACARVEDVRATITPQLRCDIENIILFVNLGNQHQELGGTALSQVYQKNWNNTPDTRRYAYFGDQFTLRNNEKILYEHSRTVLRTWWSETTWKIQRLRDDVKSADQEHQLRQDTFNPGLKMQLTFNPKHDISAPFFLIKKFPKIAILREQGTNAYTEMAAAFYRAGFQPIDVHMNDLRFSSENILKRYHILVACGGFTYGDVLHGGSGWAKSILLNNKLRDMFESFFKDPNTLSLGICNGCQMMSELKEIMPGTEHWPSFITNQSCRFESRFILVEVLKSPSILLKDMQGSCIPISIAHSTGRAKFKNIKDLNMIEKLNLITLKYIDNYGTTAQLYPSNPNGSKHGIAALTNCDGRINIMMPHPERSFRSINFSYLSHDYFEEDSPWMRIFRNARKQIG
;
A
#
# COMPACT_ATOMS: atom_id res chain seq x y z
N MET A 1 20.47 -19.18 19.61
CA MET A 1 21.44 -18.54 18.71
C MET A 1 21.00 -17.14 18.31
N ILE A 2 19.84 -16.93 17.66
CA ILE A 2 19.30 -15.60 17.31
C ILE A 2 19.45 -14.52 18.42
N LYS A 3 19.05 -14.83 19.67
CA LYS A 3 19.18 -13.92 20.82
C LYS A 3 20.61 -13.43 21.13
N ASN A 4 21.65 -14.09 20.64
CA ASN A 4 23.04 -13.64 20.78
C ASN A 4 23.31 -12.33 20.01
N THR A 5 22.58 -12.07 18.92
CA THR A 5 22.67 -10.79 18.19
C THR A 5 22.25 -9.62 19.08
N LEU A 6 21.21 -9.77 19.90
CA LEU A 6 20.79 -8.77 20.89
C LEU A 6 21.79 -8.62 22.03
N ILE A 7 22.41 -9.72 22.49
CA ILE A 7 23.43 -9.69 23.55
C ILE A 7 24.70 -8.97 23.08
N LYS A 8 25.10 -9.13 21.81
CA LYS A 8 26.25 -8.44 21.22
C LYS A 8 25.93 -7.00 20.79
N THR A 9 24.71 -6.77 20.30
CA THR A 9 24.28 -5.49 19.72
C THR A 9 22.94 -5.04 20.34
N PRO A 10 22.91 -4.65 21.63
CA PRO A 10 21.69 -4.19 22.31
C PRO A 10 21.31 -2.74 21.96
N LYS A 11 22.22 -1.98 21.33
CA LYS A 11 22.05 -0.56 21.03
C LYS A 11 20.78 -0.32 20.18
N ASN A 12 20.03 0.71 20.55
CA ASN A 12 18.78 1.13 19.89
C ASN A 12 17.61 0.13 19.96
N VAL A 13 17.68 -0.96 20.73
CA VAL A 13 16.55 -1.88 20.92
C VAL A 13 15.82 -1.56 22.24
N LEU A 14 14.48 -1.51 22.19
CA LEU A 14 13.62 -1.16 23.34
C LEU A 14 12.72 -2.33 23.78
N SER A 15 12.32 -3.20 22.86
CA SER A 15 11.60 -4.46 23.14
C SER A 15 11.96 -5.51 22.10
N ALA A 16 12.26 -6.74 22.53
CA ALA A 16 12.59 -7.86 21.65
C ALA A 16 12.34 -9.20 22.36
N TYR A 17 11.68 -10.13 21.68
CA TYR A 17 11.27 -11.45 22.20
C TYR A 17 10.38 -11.43 23.47
N SER A 18 9.75 -10.30 23.77
CA SER A 18 8.90 -10.05 24.94
C SER A 18 7.47 -9.62 24.58
N ASP A 19 7.14 -9.57 23.29
CA ASP A 19 5.88 -9.12 22.73
C ASP A 19 5.67 -9.69 21.32
N ASN A 20 4.50 -9.47 20.72
CA ASN A 20 4.13 -9.92 19.37
C ASN A 20 5.03 -9.35 18.27
N ALA A 21 5.66 -8.20 18.51
CA ALA A 21 6.56 -7.50 17.60
C ALA A 21 7.76 -6.92 18.37
N ALA A 22 8.83 -6.54 17.66
CA ALA A 22 9.95 -5.81 18.27
C ALA A 22 9.72 -4.30 18.26
N VAL A 23 10.41 -3.57 19.14
CA VAL A 23 10.46 -2.11 19.15
C VAL A 23 11.91 -1.63 19.15
N ILE A 24 12.26 -0.75 18.22
CA ILE A 24 13.56 -0.07 18.14
C ILE A 24 13.39 1.45 18.29
N LEU A 25 14.46 2.12 18.71
CA LEU A 25 14.53 3.56 18.89
C LEU A 25 14.23 4.30 17.57
N GLY A 26 13.22 5.16 17.63
CA GLY A 26 12.85 6.08 16.55
C GLY A 26 13.34 7.50 16.81
N SER A 27 12.50 8.50 16.48
CA SER A 27 12.81 9.92 16.61
C SER A 27 11.84 10.61 17.59
N GLU A 28 12.30 11.67 18.25
CA GLU A 28 11.39 12.69 18.75
C GLU A 28 10.71 13.36 17.54
N THR A 29 9.38 13.48 17.54
CA THR A 29 8.65 13.97 16.37
C THR A 29 7.29 14.58 16.71
N LYS A 30 6.80 15.41 15.79
CA LYS A 30 5.47 16.05 15.84
C LYS A 30 4.43 15.11 15.25
N GLN A 31 3.79 14.30 16.09
CA GLN A 31 2.62 13.54 15.67
C GLN A 31 1.43 14.47 15.41
N PHE A 32 0.69 14.23 14.33
CA PHE A 32 -0.52 14.96 13.99
C PHE A 32 -1.75 14.08 14.21
N PHE A 33 -2.67 14.50 15.07
CA PHE A 33 -3.92 13.78 15.40
C PHE A 33 -4.96 14.73 16.03
N ALA A 34 -6.20 14.24 16.18
CA ALA A 34 -7.30 15.00 16.78
C ALA A 34 -7.30 14.92 18.32
N ASN A 35 -7.52 16.04 19.00
CA ASN A 35 -7.69 16.05 20.45
C ASN A 35 -8.94 15.26 20.87
N SER A 36 -8.80 14.33 21.82
CA SER A 36 -9.92 13.48 22.26
C SER A 36 -11.07 14.23 22.92
N LYS A 37 -10.86 15.46 23.41
CA LYS A 37 -11.90 16.32 23.99
C LYS A 37 -12.41 17.37 23.00
N THR A 38 -11.53 18.15 22.39
CA THR A 38 -11.94 19.28 21.53
C THR A 38 -12.16 18.90 20.07
N LYS A 39 -11.84 17.66 19.67
CA LYS A 39 -11.79 17.15 18.28
C LYS A 39 -10.82 17.92 17.36
N GLU A 40 -10.06 18.88 17.86
CA GLU A 40 -9.16 19.72 17.08
C GLU A 40 -7.89 18.95 16.66
N TYR A 41 -7.62 18.90 15.37
CA TYR A 41 -6.37 18.39 14.83
C TYR A 41 -5.22 19.34 15.11
N GLY A 42 -4.08 18.80 15.54
CA GLY A 42 -2.87 19.58 15.81
C GLY A 42 -1.62 18.72 15.94
N PHE A 43 -0.46 19.39 15.95
CA PHE A 43 0.84 18.75 16.16
C PHE A 43 1.19 18.65 17.64
N TYR A 44 1.54 17.45 18.07
CA TYR A 44 2.00 17.16 19.42
C TYR A 44 3.41 16.56 19.37
N GLN A 45 4.37 17.18 20.05
CA GLN A 45 5.71 16.64 20.24
C GLN A 45 5.63 15.36 21.10
N ASN A 46 6.23 14.25 20.64
CA ASN A 46 6.35 13.01 21.42
C ASN A 46 7.60 12.21 20.98
N ASN A 47 8.18 11.44 21.89
CA ASN A 47 9.13 10.37 21.55
C ASN A 47 8.37 9.22 20.88
N MET A 48 8.68 8.96 19.61
CA MET A 48 8.07 7.88 18.82
C MET A 48 9.11 6.85 18.43
N HIS A 49 8.74 5.58 18.55
CA HIS A 49 9.61 4.43 18.33
C HIS A 49 9.01 3.50 17.29
N ILE A 50 9.87 2.73 16.62
CA ILE A 50 9.49 1.95 15.44
C ILE A 50 9.17 0.52 15.88
N VAL A 51 7.94 0.10 15.65
CA VAL A 51 7.49 -1.28 15.84
C VAL A 51 7.80 -2.08 14.56
N ILE A 52 8.27 -3.32 14.68
CA ILE A 52 8.66 -4.18 13.54
C ILE A 52 8.06 -5.57 13.70
N LYS A 53 7.31 -6.04 12.70
CA LYS A 53 6.89 -7.43 12.57
C LYS A 53 7.03 -7.94 11.13
N ALA A 54 7.28 -9.25 11.01
CA ALA A 54 7.06 -10.04 9.81
C ALA A 54 6.38 -11.35 10.20
N GLU A 55 5.55 -11.87 9.30
CA GLU A 55 4.59 -12.96 9.48
C GLU A 55 4.57 -13.84 8.22
N THR A 56 4.12 -15.10 8.32
CA THR A 56 3.89 -15.94 7.13
C THR A 56 2.58 -16.72 7.22
N HIS A 57 1.93 -16.92 6.08
CA HIS A 57 0.59 -17.52 5.97
C HIS A 57 0.49 -18.62 4.91
N ASN A 58 1.61 -19.32 4.72
CA ASN A 58 1.92 -20.29 3.67
C ASN A 58 0.82 -21.34 3.40
N HIS A 59 0.30 -21.98 4.45
CA HIS A 59 -0.62 -23.11 4.32
C HIS A 59 -2.02 -22.69 3.82
N PRO A 60 -2.73 -21.73 4.44
CA PRO A 60 -4.00 -21.24 3.89
C PRO A 60 -3.85 -20.66 2.48
N THR A 61 -2.74 -19.98 2.16
CA THR A 61 -2.50 -19.47 0.80
C THR A 61 -2.29 -20.57 -0.25
N ALA A 62 -1.88 -21.79 0.14
CA ALA A 62 -1.86 -22.94 -0.78
C ALA A 62 -3.27 -23.39 -1.20
N ILE A 63 -4.27 -23.23 -0.32
CA ILE A 63 -5.63 -23.80 -0.48
C ILE A 63 -6.64 -22.75 -0.94
N SER A 64 -6.53 -21.52 -0.45
CA SER A 64 -7.38 -20.38 -0.81
C SER A 64 -6.51 -19.12 -0.89
N PRO A 65 -5.84 -18.86 -2.03
CA PRO A 65 -4.71 -17.93 -2.07
C PRO A 65 -5.09 -16.50 -1.67
N PHE A 66 -6.24 -16.02 -2.13
CA PHE A 66 -6.79 -14.71 -1.77
C PHE A 66 -7.04 -14.58 -0.26
N SER A 67 -7.82 -15.50 0.33
CA SER A 67 -8.21 -15.39 1.75
C SER A 67 -7.03 -15.61 2.69
N GLY A 68 -6.14 -16.55 2.34
CA GLY A 68 -4.89 -16.77 3.06
C GLY A 68 -3.98 -15.54 3.04
N ALA A 69 -3.79 -14.90 1.89
CA ALA A 69 -2.94 -13.71 1.82
C ALA A 69 -3.57 -12.48 2.50
N SER A 70 -4.89 -12.33 2.38
CA SER A 70 -5.68 -11.28 3.05
C SER A 70 -5.57 -11.38 4.57
N THR A 71 -5.81 -12.57 5.14
CA THR A 71 -5.69 -12.78 6.60
C THR A 71 -4.26 -12.83 7.12
N GLY A 72 -3.29 -13.21 6.28
CA GLY A 72 -1.85 -13.08 6.59
C GLY A 72 -1.42 -11.61 6.76
N VAL A 73 -1.97 -10.69 5.97
CA VAL A 73 -1.78 -9.25 6.17
C VAL A 73 -2.49 -8.76 7.45
N GLY A 74 -3.75 -9.16 7.67
CA GLY A 74 -4.50 -8.74 8.86
C GLY A 74 -3.87 -9.21 10.18
N GLY A 75 -3.41 -10.46 10.27
CA GLY A 75 -2.72 -10.97 11.47
C GLY A 75 -1.52 -10.10 11.86
N GLU A 76 -0.70 -9.77 10.88
CA GLU A 76 0.47 -8.91 11.04
C GLU A 76 0.12 -7.46 11.43
N ILE A 77 -0.94 -6.90 10.86
CA ILE A 77 -1.46 -5.58 11.25
C ILE A 77 -1.95 -5.60 12.71
N ARG A 78 -2.61 -6.68 13.17
CA ARG A 78 -3.00 -6.84 14.58
C ARG A 78 -1.80 -6.99 15.52
N ASP A 79 -0.74 -7.67 15.12
CA ASP A 79 0.51 -7.73 15.90
C ASP A 79 1.11 -6.34 16.12
N LEU A 80 1.25 -5.55 15.05
CA LEU A 80 1.72 -4.17 15.15
C LEU A 80 0.78 -3.35 16.06
N GLY A 81 -0.53 -3.39 15.82
CA GLY A 81 -1.53 -2.64 16.59
C GLY A 81 -1.59 -3.03 18.08
N SER A 82 -1.32 -4.29 18.42
CA SER A 82 -1.35 -4.84 19.78
C SER A 82 0.01 -4.87 20.51
N THR A 83 1.05 -4.30 19.90
CA THR A 83 2.35 -4.15 20.56
C THR A 83 2.25 -3.20 21.76
N GLY A 84 2.87 -3.57 22.87
CA GLY A 84 2.87 -2.81 24.12
C GLY A 84 1.46 -2.54 24.63
N ARG A 85 1.13 -1.26 24.78
CA ARG A 85 -0.20 -0.78 25.20
C ARG A 85 -0.99 -0.18 24.03
N GLY A 86 -0.70 -0.65 22.82
CA GLY A 86 -1.25 -0.16 21.57
C GLY A 86 -0.20 0.56 20.73
N SER A 87 -0.22 0.33 19.41
CA SER A 87 0.58 1.10 18.44
C SER A 87 -0.21 1.46 17.18
N ILE A 88 0.41 2.23 16.29
CA ILE A 88 -0.20 2.69 15.03
C ILE A 88 0.59 2.09 13.85
N PRO A 89 0.07 1.07 13.14
CA PRO A 89 0.65 0.56 11.90
C PRO A 89 0.83 1.68 10.86
N LYS A 90 1.91 1.67 10.09
CA LYS A 90 2.26 2.75 9.16
C LYS A 90 2.63 2.32 7.74
N ILE A 91 3.45 1.28 7.57
CA ILE A 91 3.79 0.74 6.24
C ILE A 91 3.73 -0.77 6.27
N GLY A 92 3.50 -1.39 5.12
CA GLY A 92 3.55 -2.83 4.93
C GLY A 92 4.49 -3.26 3.80
N TRP A 93 4.75 -4.56 3.75
CA TRP A 93 5.35 -5.27 2.62
C TRP A 93 4.70 -6.64 2.42
N SER A 94 4.92 -7.25 1.25
CA SER A 94 4.46 -8.62 0.97
C SER A 94 5.44 -9.39 0.10
N GLY A 95 5.65 -10.66 0.44
CA GLY A 95 6.63 -11.54 -0.18
C GLY A 95 6.02 -12.85 -0.67
N PHE A 96 6.37 -13.28 -1.88
CA PHE A 96 5.83 -14.49 -2.49
C PHE A 96 6.93 -15.40 -3.03
N SER A 97 6.93 -16.69 -2.65
CA SER A 97 7.69 -17.75 -3.32
C SER A 97 6.75 -18.85 -3.79
N VAL A 98 6.81 -19.17 -5.07
CA VAL A 98 5.97 -20.18 -5.75
C VAL A 98 6.82 -21.04 -6.69
N SER A 99 6.25 -22.13 -7.21
CA SER A 99 6.83 -22.96 -8.25
C SER A 99 6.94 -22.24 -9.62
N ASN A 100 7.18 -22.99 -10.71
CA ASN A 100 7.10 -22.44 -12.06
C ASN A 100 5.65 -22.00 -12.38
N LEU A 101 5.48 -20.93 -13.15
CA LEU A 101 4.15 -20.35 -13.40
C LEU A 101 3.42 -21.05 -14.54
N LEU A 102 4.14 -21.63 -15.51
CA LEU A 102 3.57 -22.41 -16.60
C LEU A 102 2.46 -21.62 -17.34
N ILE A 103 2.71 -20.33 -17.59
CA ILE A 103 1.71 -19.40 -18.12
C ILE A 103 1.22 -19.89 -19.50
N PRO A 104 -0.10 -20.08 -19.71
CA PRO A 104 -0.63 -20.54 -20.98
C PRO A 104 -0.15 -19.67 -22.16
N TYR A 105 0.39 -20.32 -23.19
CA TYR A 105 0.99 -19.68 -24.38
C TYR A 105 2.20 -18.76 -24.08
N PHE A 106 2.84 -18.90 -22.90
CA PHE A 106 4.04 -18.18 -22.50
C PHE A 106 4.98 -19.03 -21.61
N TYR A 107 4.95 -20.36 -21.79
CA TYR A 107 5.87 -21.29 -21.14
C TYR A 107 7.33 -20.91 -21.40
N GLN A 108 8.16 -20.92 -20.35
CA GLN A 108 9.58 -20.58 -20.47
C GLN A 108 10.45 -21.85 -20.63
N PRO A 109 11.61 -21.80 -21.31
CA PRO A 109 12.39 -23.01 -21.66
C PRO A 109 12.91 -23.86 -20.49
N TRP A 110 12.84 -23.38 -19.25
CA TRP A 110 13.24 -24.11 -18.04
C TRP A 110 12.06 -24.72 -17.27
N GLU A 111 10.82 -24.41 -17.63
CA GLU A 111 9.62 -24.82 -16.90
C GLU A 111 9.19 -26.24 -17.28
N GLU A 112 9.49 -27.22 -16.42
CA GLU A 112 8.95 -28.56 -16.52
C GLU A 112 7.61 -28.67 -15.76
N TYR A 113 6.62 -29.34 -16.36
CA TYR A 113 5.34 -29.58 -15.71
C TYR A 113 5.47 -30.67 -14.62
N CYS A 114 5.20 -30.28 -13.37
CA CYS A 114 4.81 -31.22 -12.32
C CYS A 114 3.30 -31.14 -12.08
N SER A 115 2.68 -32.28 -11.78
CA SER A 115 1.30 -32.34 -11.27
C SER A 115 1.23 -31.77 -9.85
N TYR A 116 0.05 -31.35 -9.42
CA TYR A 116 -0.22 -30.81 -8.09
C TYR A 116 -1.20 -31.73 -7.33
N PRO A 117 -1.19 -31.74 -5.98
CA PRO A 117 -2.27 -32.31 -5.19
C PRO A 117 -3.62 -31.65 -5.51
N LYS A 118 -4.70 -32.44 -5.61
CA LYS A 118 -6.05 -31.99 -6.01
C LYS A 118 -6.69 -30.87 -5.16
N TYR A 119 -6.09 -30.50 -4.04
CA TYR A 119 -6.64 -29.61 -3.00
C TYR A 119 -5.76 -28.38 -2.72
N ILE A 120 -4.73 -28.14 -3.53
CA ILE A 120 -3.98 -26.88 -3.52
C ILE A 120 -4.05 -26.22 -4.91
N CYS A 121 -3.96 -24.89 -4.91
CA CYS A 121 -3.89 -24.07 -6.10
C CYS A 121 -2.51 -24.20 -6.81
N THR A 122 -2.46 -23.93 -8.11
CA THR A 122 -1.18 -23.87 -8.83
C THR A 122 -0.41 -22.59 -8.46
N ALA A 123 0.90 -22.57 -8.76
CA ALA A 123 1.70 -21.35 -8.62
C ALA A 123 1.12 -20.14 -9.37
N LEU A 124 0.48 -20.37 -10.53
CA LEU A 124 -0.19 -19.33 -11.30
C LEU A 124 -1.43 -18.79 -10.57
N ASP A 125 -2.33 -19.67 -10.13
CA ASP A 125 -3.53 -19.30 -9.36
C ASP A 125 -3.15 -18.52 -8.09
N ILE A 126 -2.08 -18.94 -7.41
CA ILE A 126 -1.55 -18.27 -6.22
C ILE A 126 -1.14 -16.83 -6.57
N ILE A 127 -0.43 -16.59 -7.68
CA ILE A 127 0.01 -15.23 -8.06
C ILE A 127 -1.11 -14.39 -8.72
N LEU A 128 -2.14 -15.02 -9.29
CA LEU A 128 -3.33 -14.32 -9.76
C LEU A 128 -4.20 -13.81 -8.59
N HIS A 129 -4.27 -14.55 -7.48
CA HIS A 129 -5.23 -14.28 -6.39
C HIS A 129 -4.62 -13.80 -5.06
N ALA A 130 -3.45 -14.30 -4.64
CA ALA A 130 -2.85 -13.93 -3.35
C ALA A 130 -2.39 -12.46 -3.26
N PRO A 131 -1.75 -11.87 -4.28
CA PRO A 131 -1.42 -10.45 -4.28
C PRO A 131 -2.66 -9.55 -4.25
N LEU A 132 -3.79 -10.00 -4.80
CA LEU A 132 -5.07 -9.28 -4.68
C LEU A 132 -5.53 -9.25 -3.22
N GLY A 133 -5.66 -10.40 -2.56
CA GLY A 133 -6.10 -10.45 -1.15
C GLY A 133 -5.19 -9.67 -0.19
N ALA A 134 -3.87 -9.71 -0.40
CA ALA A 134 -2.92 -8.94 0.39
C ALA A 134 -2.99 -7.42 0.13
N SER A 135 -3.20 -7.01 -1.13
CA SER A 135 -3.33 -5.58 -1.47
C SER A 135 -4.68 -5.02 -1.03
N GLU A 136 -5.78 -5.76 -1.20
CA GLU A 136 -7.13 -5.36 -0.76
C GLU A 136 -7.18 -5.08 0.74
N PHE A 137 -6.62 -5.98 1.57
CA PHE A 137 -6.57 -5.76 3.02
C PHE A 137 -5.77 -4.50 3.39
N ASN A 138 -4.60 -4.29 2.78
CA ASN A 138 -3.79 -3.08 3.01
C ASN A 138 -4.52 -1.80 2.54
N ASN A 139 -5.20 -1.84 1.38
CA ASN A 139 -5.90 -0.69 0.80
C ASN A 139 -7.11 -0.25 1.63
N GLU A 140 -7.97 -1.21 2.01
CA GLU A 140 -9.20 -0.96 2.76
C GLU A 140 -8.88 -0.52 4.20
N PHE A 141 -7.94 -1.20 4.87
CA PHE A 141 -7.41 -0.76 6.16
C PHE A 141 -6.73 0.62 6.08
N GLY A 142 -6.12 0.94 4.95
CA GLY A 142 -5.42 2.21 4.70
C GLY A 142 -3.97 2.21 5.20
N ARG A 143 -3.22 1.14 4.91
CA ARG A 143 -1.76 1.06 5.11
C ARG A 143 -1.06 0.89 3.75
N PRO A 144 -0.15 1.79 3.33
CA PRO A 144 0.59 1.61 2.09
C PRO A 144 1.53 0.41 2.16
N CYS A 145 1.45 -0.49 1.16
CA CYS A 145 2.41 -1.55 0.94
C CYS A 145 3.52 -1.02 0.02
N LEU A 146 4.74 -0.86 0.54
CA LEU A 146 5.83 -0.11 -0.13
C LEU A 146 7.00 -0.97 -0.60
N LEU A 147 7.14 -2.18 -0.07
CA LEU A 147 8.24 -3.11 -0.39
C LEU A 147 7.68 -4.52 -0.61
N GLY A 148 8.50 -5.41 -1.16
CA GLY A 148 8.13 -6.80 -1.34
C GLY A 148 9.17 -7.60 -2.12
N TYR A 149 8.89 -8.89 -2.31
CA TYR A 149 9.66 -9.74 -3.22
C TYR A 149 8.76 -10.76 -3.91
N PHE A 150 9.18 -11.21 -5.10
CA PHE A 150 8.52 -12.30 -5.81
C PHE A 150 9.59 -13.25 -6.37
N ARG A 151 9.41 -14.55 -6.16
CA ARG A 151 10.31 -15.61 -6.64
C ARG A 151 9.52 -16.79 -7.19
N THR A 152 9.89 -17.24 -8.38
CA THR A 152 9.52 -18.54 -8.92
C THR A 152 10.72 -19.48 -8.78
N TYR A 153 10.50 -20.73 -8.36
CA TYR A 153 11.51 -21.79 -8.39
C TYR A 153 10.85 -23.17 -8.30
N GLU A 154 11.05 -23.99 -9.32
CA GLU A 154 10.75 -25.43 -9.29
C GLU A 154 11.73 -26.14 -10.23
N LYS A 155 12.48 -27.12 -9.70
CA LYS A 155 13.57 -27.79 -10.43
C LYS A 155 13.89 -29.16 -9.84
N TYR A 156 14.12 -30.17 -10.69
CA TYR A 156 14.70 -31.44 -10.27
C TYR A 156 16.19 -31.29 -9.99
N LEU A 157 16.63 -31.73 -8.80
CA LEU A 157 18.04 -31.81 -8.42
C LEU A 157 18.46 -33.27 -8.27
N LYS A 158 19.64 -33.60 -8.77
CA LYS A 158 20.31 -34.89 -8.52
C LYS A 158 21.23 -34.73 -7.32
N MET A 159 21.00 -35.50 -6.26
CA MET A 159 21.77 -35.46 -5.02
C MET A 159 22.00 -36.90 -4.54
N ASN A 160 23.26 -37.33 -4.41
CA ASN A 160 23.66 -38.65 -3.88
C ASN A 160 22.82 -39.82 -4.46
N ASN A 161 22.75 -39.90 -5.80
CA ASN A 161 21.96 -40.87 -6.58
C ASN A 161 20.43 -40.79 -6.46
N LEU A 162 19.89 -39.87 -5.64
CA LEU A 162 18.47 -39.54 -5.60
C LEU A 162 18.13 -38.39 -6.56
N VAL A 163 16.88 -38.35 -7.02
CA VAL A 163 16.31 -37.22 -7.78
C VAL A 163 15.19 -36.61 -6.94
N GLU A 164 15.41 -35.38 -6.47
CA GLU A 164 14.45 -34.62 -5.67
C GLU A 164 13.86 -33.47 -6.47
N LEU A 165 12.55 -33.23 -6.38
CA LEU A 165 11.95 -32.01 -6.89
C LEU A 165 12.01 -30.92 -5.80
N ARG A 166 12.74 -29.84 -6.05
CA ARG A 166 12.81 -28.69 -5.14
C ARG A 166 11.98 -27.52 -5.67
N GLY A 167 11.05 -27.00 -4.85
CA GLY A 167 10.14 -25.93 -5.25
C GLY A 167 9.12 -25.53 -4.19
N TYR A 168 8.14 -24.68 -4.55
CA TYR A 168 7.18 -24.08 -3.61
C TYR A 168 5.73 -24.36 -4.01
N HIS A 169 5.35 -25.65 -4.04
CA HIS A 169 3.94 -26.07 -4.16
C HIS A 169 3.11 -25.57 -2.97
N LYS A 170 3.64 -25.73 -1.75
CA LYS A 170 3.26 -24.90 -0.61
C LYS A 170 4.03 -23.57 -0.74
N PRO A 171 3.35 -22.44 -0.98
CA PRO A 171 4.02 -21.18 -1.26
C PRO A 171 4.63 -20.59 0.02
N ILE A 172 5.62 -19.71 -0.13
CA ILE A 172 5.82 -18.68 0.90
C ILE A 172 4.85 -17.55 0.58
N MET A 173 3.98 -17.23 1.54
CA MET A 173 3.25 -15.96 1.59
C MET A 173 3.71 -15.26 2.86
N LEU A 174 4.42 -14.15 2.70
CA LEU A 174 4.99 -13.35 3.76
C LEU A 174 4.31 -11.99 3.81
N SER A 175 3.96 -11.56 5.02
CA SER A 175 3.51 -10.20 5.36
C SER A 175 4.49 -9.58 6.35
N GLY A 176 4.44 -8.27 6.52
CA GLY A 176 5.28 -7.54 7.45
C GLY A 176 5.09 -6.04 7.31
N GLY A 177 5.60 -5.29 8.28
CA GLY A 177 5.38 -3.87 8.33
C GLY A 177 6.09 -3.17 9.48
N LEU A 178 5.98 -1.84 9.44
CA LEU A 178 6.37 -0.97 10.55
C LEU A 178 5.15 -0.31 11.17
N GLY A 179 5.17 -0.18 12.50
CA GLY A 179 4.27 0.69 13.26
C GLY A 179 5.03 1.78 14.01
N LEU A 180 4.28 2.69 14.62
CA LEU A 180 4.81 3.70 15.55
C LEU A 180 4.17 3.51 16.93
N ILE A 181 5.02 3.43 17.96
CA ILE A 181 4.63 3.32 19.36
C ILE A 181 5.22 4.47 20.19
N ARG A 182 4.50 4.90 21.22
CA ARG A 182 4.95 5.91 22.19
C ARG A 182 5.86 5.26 23.21
N ASP A 183 6.92 5.95 23.61
CA ASP A 183 7.84 5.56 24.70
C ASP A 183 7.09 4.97 25.93
N GLU A 184 6.20 5.76 26.53
CA GLU A 184 5.34 5.40 27.67
C GLU A 184 4.33 4.23 27.42
N HIS A 185 4.25 3.72 26.19
CA HIS A 185 3.37 2.60 25.79
C HIS A 185 4.13 1.34 25.37
N VAL A 186 5.47 1.36 25.27
CA VAL A 186 6.28 0.18 24.88
C VAL A 186 6.09 -1.00 25.85
N SER A 187 6.05 -0.74 27.15
CA SER A 187 5.87 -1.77 28.18
C SER A 187 4.40 -2.03 28.49
N LYS A 188 3.98 -3.30 28.49
CA LYS A 188 2.64 -3.72 28.98
C LYS A 188 2.58 -3.54 30.50
N LYS A 189 1.40 -3.23 31.05
CA LYS A 189 1.16 -3.16 32.49
C LYS A 189 0.77 -4.55 33.03
N GLN A 190 1.04 -4.78 34.30
CA GLN A 190 0.54 -5.94 35.03
C GLN A 190 -1.00 -5.95 35.07
N ILE A 191 -1.60 -7.11 34.85
CA ILE A 191 -3.03 -7.35 35.02
C ILE A 191 -3.26 -7.80 36.47
N ILE A 192 -4.28 -7.24 37.13
CA ILE A 192 -4.68 -7.58 38.50
C ILE A 192 -6.14 -8.02 38.56
N SER A 193 -6.52 -8.68 39.67
CA SER A 193 -7.92 -9.07 39.90
C SER A 193 -8.86 -7.86 39.81
N GLY A 194 -10.06 -8.07 39.26
CA GLY A 194 -11.05 -7.01 39.01
C GLY A 194 -10.86 -6.23 37.70
N ASN A 195 -9.71 -6.35 37.01
CA ASN A 195 -9.56 -5.82 35.65
C ASN A 195 -10.56 -6.48 34.68
N LYS A 196 -11.01 -5.74 33.67
CA LYS A 196 -11.96 -6.24 32.66
C LYS A 196 -11.21 -6.81 31.46
N LEU A 197 -11.57 -8.02 31.05
CA LEU A 197 -11.14 -8.61 29.79
C LEU A 197 -12.17 -8.22 28.71
N ILE A 198 -11.68 -7.78 27.54
CA ILE A 198 -12.51 -7.25 26.45
C ILE A 198 -12.01 -7.87 25.14
N VAL A 199 -12.94 -8.38 24.33
CA VAL A 199 -12.69 -8.74 22.93
C VAL A 199 -13.10 -7.57 22.05
N LEU A 200 -12.13 -6.99 21.33
CA LEU A 200 -12.35 -5.88 20.39
C LEU A 200 -12.34 -6.45 18.95
N GLY A 201 -13.50 -6.45 18.28
CA GLY A 201 -13.62 -6.93 16.90
C GLY A 201 -15.00 -7.46 16.55
N ASN A 202 -15.07 -8.30 15.51
CA ASN A 202 -16.27 -9.04 15.13
C ASN A 202 -16.63 -10.12 16.17
N PRO A 203 -17.92 -10.49 16.29
CA PRO A 203 -18.32 -11.76 16.92
C PRO A 203 -17.64 -12.96 16.25
N GLY A 204 -17.21 -13.93 17.06
CA GLY A 204 -16.52 -15.13 16.58
C GLY A 204 -17.40 -16.02 15.69
N MET A 205 -16.83 -16.52 14.60
CA MET A 205 -17.47 -17.48 13.67
C MET A 205 -16.67 -18.79 13.62
N LYS A 206 -17.26 -19.87 13.08
CA LYS A 206 -16.59 -21.17 12.90
C LYS A 206 -15.62 -21.18 11.70
N VAL A 207 -14.66 -20.25 11.70
CA VAL A 207 -13.59 -20.10 10.71
C VAL A 207 -12.26 -20.54 11.33
N GLY A 208 -11.31 -21.04 10.54
CA GLY A 208 -9.93 -21.31 11.02
C GLY A 208 -9.75 -22.44 12.04
N LEU A 209 -10.80 -23.19 12.40
CA LEU A 209 -10.79 -24.19 13.48
C LEU A 209 -9.67 -25.24 13.31
N GLY A 210 -8.70 -25.23 14.22
CA GLY A 210 -7.54 -26.13 14.19
C GLY A 210 -6.41 -25.72 13.24
N GLY A 211 -6.45 -24.53 12.62
CA GLY A 211 -5.47 -24.09 11.63
C GLY A 211 -4.00 -24.13 12.08
N ALA A 212 -3.74 -23.92 13.38
CA ALA A 212 -2.41 -24.08 13.99
C ALA A 212 -1.89 -25.52 13.85
N SER A 213 -2.71 -26.51 14.19
CA SER A 213 -2.39 -27.94 14.09
C SER A 213 -2.29 -28.39 12.63
N ILE A 214 -3.22 -27.95 11.78
CA ILE A 214 -3.26 -28.35 10.36
C ILE A 214 -2.04 -27.83 9.59
N SER A 215 -1.63 -26.58 9.81
CA SER A 215 -0.44 -26.01 9.15
C SER A 215 0.89 -26.62 9.61
N SER A 216 0.86 -27.41 10.69
CA SER A 216 1.97 -28.18 11.26
C SER A 216 1.95 -29.68 10.90
N LEU A 217 1.18 -30.09 9.88
CA LEU A 217 1.17 -31.49 9.40
C LEU A 217 1.80 -31.64 8.00
N PRO A 218 2.68 -32.63 7.79
CA PRO A 218 3.14 -33.03 6.46
C PRO A 218 2.08 -33.91 5.77
N TYR A 219 1.04 -33.26 5.25
CA TYR A 219 -0.08 -33.78 4.45
C TYR A 219 -0.27 -35.33 4.37
N HIS A 220 -1.07 -35.84 5.31
CA HIS A 220 -2.05 -36.88 5.02
C HIS A 220 -3.42 -36.43 5.60
N ILE A 221 -4.51 -36.86 4.94
CA ILE A 221 -5.92 -36.65 5.32
C ILE A 221 -6.54 -35.26 4.99
N ASN A 222 -7.55 -35.33 4.09
CA ASN A 222 -8.64 -34.41 3.73
C ASN A 222 -8.48 -32.86 3.60
N PRO A 223 -9.19 -32.26 2.62
CA PRO A 223 -9.35 -30.80 2.51
C PRO A 223 -10.35 -30.29 3.56
N HIS A 224 -9.86 -29.94 4.75
CA HIS A 224 -10.70 -29.37 5.80
C HIS A 224 -11.04 -27.89 5.50
N ILE A 225 -12.35 -27.59 5.49
CA ILE A 225 -12.94 -26.25 5.31
C ILE A 225 -12.32 -25.20 6.25
N SER A 226 -11.82 -25.61 7.42
CA SER A 226 -11.11 -24.76 8.37
C SER A 226 -9.76 -24.18 7.88
N SER A 227 -9.24 -24.60 6.72
CA SER A 227 -8.11 -23.91 6.07
C SER A 227 -8.55 -22.69 5.25
N ILE A 228 -9.84 -22.53 4.96
CA ILE A 228 -10.39 -21.33 4.30
C ILE A 228 -10.54 -20.23 5.37
N GLN A 229 -10.15 -19.01 5.01
CA GLN A 229 -10.11 -17.86 5.91
C GLN A 229 -11.06 -16.76 5.45
N CYS A 230 -11.26 -15.74 6.29
CA CYS A 230 -12.10 -14.58 5.98
C CYS A 230 -11.44 -13.31 6.52
N GLY A 231 -11.14 -12.35 5.64
CA GLY A 231 -10.69 -11.01 6.01
C GLY A 231 -11.87 -10.04 6.09
N ASN A 232 -11.80 -9.09 7.01
CA ASN A 232 -12.70 -7.93 7.07
C ASN A 232 -11.87 -6.69 7.48
N PRO A 233 -11.22 -6.02 6.51
CA PRO A 233 -10.28 -4.94 6.80
C PRO A 233 -10.97 -3.69 7.40
N GLU A 234 -12.22 -3.39 7.02
CA GLU A 234 -13.00 -2.27 7.57
C GLU A 234 -13.25 -2.42 9.08
N MET A 235 -13.58 -3.63 9.55
CA MET A 235 -13.68 -3.92 10.98
C MET A 235 -12.33 -3.77 11.67
N GLU A 236 -11.24 -4.27 11.06
CA GLU A 236 -9.91 -4.13 11.66
C GLU A 236 -9.46 -2.66 11.71
N ARG A 237 -9.83 -1.84 10.72
CA ARG A 237 -9.63 -0.40 10.75
C ARG A 237 -10.43 0.26 11.86
N ARG A 238 -11.69 -0.12 12.08
CA ARG A 238 -12.49 0.36 13.23
C ARG A 238 -11.84 0.00 14.57
N CYS A 239 -11.25 -1.19 14.68
CA CYS A 239 -10.48 -1.58 15.86
C CYS A 239 -9.22 -0.72 16.01
N GLN A 240 -8.48 -0.46 14.93
CA GLN A 240 -7.32 0.43 14.95
C GLN A 240 -7.70 1.88 15.31
N GLU A 241 -8.87 2.39 14.92
CA GLU A 241 -9.34 3.70 15.38
C GLU A 241 -9.49 3.74 16.91
N VAL A 242 -10.07 2.70 17.52
CA VAL A 242 -10.18 2.59 19.00
C VAL A 242 -8.81 2.52 19.66
N ILE A 243 -7.88 1.69 19.14
CA ILE A 243 -6.50 1.61 19.63
C ILE A 243 -5.80 2.97 19.51
N SER A 244 -5.96 3.66 18.39
CA SER A 244 -5.34 4.97 18.14
C SER A 244 -5.86 6.03 19.10
N ARG A 245 -7.18 6.13 19.32
CA ARG A 245 -7.76 7.03 20.34
C ARG A 245 -7.23 6.70 21.74
N CYS A 246 -7.05 5.42 22.08
CA CYS A 246 -6.45 5.02 23.37
C CYS A 246 -4.99 5.48 23.49
N CYS A 247 -4.18 5.34 22.43
CA CYS A 247 -2.79 5.82 22.39
C CYS A 247 -2.70 7.35 22.47
N GLU A 248 -3.64 8.08 21.87
CA GLU A 248 -3.70 9.55 21.89
C GLU A 248 -4.03 10.13 23.27
N LEU A 249 -4.61 9.35 24.18
CA LEU A 249 -4.78 9.71 25.60
C LEU A 249 -3.47 9.71 26.40
N LYS A 250 -2.33 9.35 25.79
CA LYS A 250 -0.99 9.39 26.39
C LYS A 250 -0.90 8.61 27.71
N LYS A 251 -0.48 9.23 28.81
CA LYS A 251 -0.47 8.64 30.17
C LYS A 251 -1.83 8.07 30.59
N ASN A 252 -2.93 8.66 30.10
CA ASN A 252 -4.31 8.25 30.39
C ASN A 252 -4.83 7.15 29.43
N ASN A 253 -3.98 6.54 28.61
CA ASN A 253 -4.32 5.37 27.79
C ASN A 253 -4.90 4.25 28.69
N PRO A 254 -6.17 3.84 28.51
CA PRO A 254 -6.84 2.85 29.36
C PRO A 254 -6.35 1.42 29.12
N ILE A 255 -5.63 1.17 28.02
CA ILE A 255 -5.06 -0.15 27.73
C ILE A 255 -3.97 -0.45 28.77
N LEU A 256 -4.19 -1.52 29.53
CA LEU A 256 -3.19 -2.12 30.43
C LEU A 256 -2.34 -3.13 29.67
N PHE A 257 -3.03 -4.01 28.93
CA PHE A 257 -2.48 -5.08 28.11
C PHE A 257 -3.38 -5.24 26.87
N ILE A 258 -2.79 -5.54 25.72
CA ILE A 258 -3.49 -5.88 24.48
C ILE A 258 -2.68 -6.97 23.75
N HIS A 259 -3.34 -7.78 22.94
CA HIS A 259 -2.76 -8.88 22.18
C HIS A 259 -3.55 -9.05 20.87
N ASP A 260 -2.96 -9.65 19.85
CA ASP A 260 -3.71 -10.15 18.70
C ASP A 260 -4.62 -11.33 19.10
N VAL A 261 -5.47 -11.76 18.15
CA VAL A 261 -6.06 -13.10 18.16
C VAL A 261 -5.70 -13.75 16.82
N GLY A 262 -5.02 -14.91 16.89
CA GLY A 262 -4.34 -15.55 15.77
C GLY A 262 -3.62 -16.84 16.16
N ALA A 263 -2.65 -17.27 15.35
CA ALA A 263 -1.84 -18.46 15.58
C ALA A 263 -0.42 -18.32 14.97
N ALA A 264 0.55 -19.06 15.50
CA ALA A 264 1.96 -19.00 15.07
C ALA A 264 2.62 -20.39 14.99
N ASN A 265 3.57 -20.56 14.06
CA ASN A 265 4.44 -21.72 13.83
C ASN A 265 5.88 -21.22 13.45
N TRP A 266 6.93 -22.09 13.34
CA TRP A 266 8.39 -21.77 13.07
C TRP A 266 8.98 -22.51 11.83
N MET A 267 10.09 -22.18 11.11
CA MET A 267 10.44 -22.70 9.74
C MET A 267 11.66 -23.61 9.57
N ILE A 268 11.37 -24.75 8.94
CA ILE A 268 12.05 -25.52 7.88
C ILE A 268 11.27 -26.85 7.78
N ASP A 269 11.41 -27.67 6.73
CA ASP A 269 11.04 -29.09 6.91
C ASP A 269 12.02 -29.76 7.87
N SER A 270 11.61 -29.91 9.13
CA SER A 270 12.46 -30.44 10.21
C SER A 270 12.77 -31.94 10.10
N ASN A 271 12.07 -32.66 9.20
CA ASN A 271 12.19 -34.11 9.04
C ASN A 271 13.17 -34.53 7.91
N ASN A 272 14.15 -33.67 7.58
CA ASN A 272 15.26 -33.99 6.69
C ASN A 272 16.57 -33.53 7.36
N ASP A 273 17.42 -34.48 7.76
CA ASP A 273 18.64 -34.22 8.53
C ASP A 273 19.59 -33.22 7.84
N LEU A 274 19.69 -33.29 6.51
CA LEU A 274 20.57 -32.42 5.73
C LEU A 274 20.07 -30.97 5.71
N ASP A 275 18.74 -30.76 5.62
CA ASP A 275 18.16 -29.42 5.63
C ASP A 275 18.09 -28.85 7.06
N SER A 276 17.81 -29.69 8.07
CA SER A 276 17.97 -29.35 9.49
C SER A 276 19.41 -28.94 9.84
N TYR A 277 20.42 -29.63 9.31
CA TYR A 277 21.83 -29.24 9.44
C TYR A 277 22.14 -27.89 8.79
N LYS A 278 21.63 -27.65 7.56
CA LYS A 278 21.77 -26.34 6.88
C LYS A 278 21.13 -25.22 7.69
N LEU A 279 19.95 -25.43 8.30
CA LEU A 279 19.34 -24.44 9.20
C LEU A 279 20.24 -24.15 10.39
N TYR A 280 20.74 -25.19 11.07
CA TYR A 280 21.62 -25.01 12.22
C TYR A 280 22.86 -24.17 11.85
N GLN A 281 23.54 -24.49 10.75
CA GLN A 281 24.70 -23.72 10.32
C GLN A 281 24.33 -22.29 9.88
N THR A 282 23.22 -22.09 9.17
CA THR A 282 22.74 -20.75 8.76
C THR A 282 22.45 -19.87 9.97
N VAL A 283 21.70 -20.39 10.95
CA VAL A 283 21.34 -19.69 12.19
C VAL A 283 22.56 -19.51 13.11
N LYS A 284 23.55 -20.41 13.04
CA LYS A 284 24.84 -20.29 13.75
C LYS A 284 25.69 -19.16 13.16
N GLU A 285 25.93 -19.15 11.85
CA GLU A 285 26.77 -18.12 11.22
C GLU A 285 26.14 -16.73 11.33
N LEU A 286 24.83 -16.59 11.07
CA LEU A 286 24.13 -15.32 11.29
C LEU A 286 24.14 -14.92 12.76
N GLY A 287 23.72 -15.82 13.66
CA GLY A 287 23.52 -15.52 15.07
C GLY A 287 24.80 -15.37 15.90
N LYS A 288 25.92 -15.96 15.49
CA LYS A 288 27.20 -15.93 16.21
C LYS A 288 28.32 -15.15 15.52
N LYS A 289 28.25 -14.92 14.20
CA LYS A 289 29.32 -14.31 13.40
C LYS A 289 28.81 -13.12 12.58
N PHE A 290 28.15 -13.35 11.45
CA PHE A 290 27.82 -12.30 10.46
C PHE A 290 27.04 -11.11 11.04
N CYS A 291 25.99 -11.34 11.84
CA CYS A 291 25.25 -10.22 12.43
C CYS A 291 26.04 -9.52 13.55
N PRO A 292 26.67 -10.22 14.53
CA PRO A 292 27.60 -9.60 15.47
C PRO A 292 28.73 -8.79 14.83
N ASP A 293 29.44 -9.34 13.84
CA ASP A 293 30.59 -8.72 13.17
C ASP A 293 30.20 -7.42 12.45
N LEU A 294 28.98 -7.36 11.89
CA LEU A 294 28.42 -6.17 11.22
C LEU A 294 27.62 -5.25 12.16
N ASN A 295 27.58 -5.52 13.47
CA ASN A 295 26.76 -4.79 14.45
C ASN A 295 25.26 -4.73 14.07
N LEU A 296 24.71 -5.86 13.62
CA LEU A 296 23.30 -6.05 13.26
C LEU A 296 22.55 -6.88 14.31
N THR A 297 21.29 -6.54 14.55
CA THR A 297 20.44 -7.16 15.60
C THR A 297 19.18 -7.79 15.02
N ILE A 298 18.98 -9.09 15.25
CA ILE A 298 17.76 -9.81 14.81
C ILE A 298 16.70 -9.71 15.92
N VAL A 299 16.01 -8.57 15.98
CA VAL A 299 15.09 -8.23 17.09
C VAL A 299 13.77 -9.02 17.11
N VAL A 300 13.33 -9.56 15.96
CA VAL A 300 12.11 -10.35 15.79
C VAL A 300 12.32 -11.43 14.72
N GLY A 301 11.50 -12.48 14.73
CA GLY A 301 11.44 -13.50 13.67
C GLY A 301 10.17 -14.34 13.78
N LYS A 302 9.67 -14.83 12.64
CA LYS A 302 8.61 -15.84 12.48
C LYS A 302 8.80 -16.60 11.17
N ASP A 303 8.22 -17.80 11.07
CA ASP A 303 8.69 -18.89 10.24
C ASP A 303 7.55 -20.01 10.14
N SER A 304 7.68 -21.18 9.45
CA SER A 304 6.63 -22.25 9.30
C SER A 304 7.15 -23.68 8.92
N MET A 305 6.83 -24.75 9.68
CA MET A 305 7.78 -25.88 9.97
C MET A 305 7.67 -27.11 9.06
N PHE A 306 6.95 -26.96 7.94
CA PHE A 306 6.60 -28.06 7.05
C PHE A 306 6.49 -27.52 5.62
N MET A 307 7.60 -27.02 5.08
CA MET A 307 7.70 -26.50 3.72
C MET A 307 7.99 -27.63 2.71
N ARG A 308 7.08 -28.60 2.67
CA ARG A 308 6.99 -29.64 1.65
C ARG A 308 5.54 -29.93 1.29
N THR A 309 5.35 -30.53 0.11
CA THR A 309 4.05 -31.01 -0.39
C THR A 309 4.20 -32.46 -0.83
N ASP A 310 3.28 -33.34 -0.40
CA ASP A 310 3.31 -34.79 -0.64
C ASP A 310 1.95 -35.24 -1.19
N TRP A 311 1.95 -36.05 -2.24
CA TRP A 311 0.73 -36.58 -2.85
C TRP A 311 1.00 -37.84 -3.68
N PHE A 312 -0.06 -38.50 -4.12
CA PHE A 312 0.01 -39.60 -5.07
C PHE A 312 -0.54 -39.17 -6.43
N ASP A 313 0.21 -39.47 -7.49
CA ASP A 313 -0.15 -39.27 -8.89
C ASP A 313 0.02 -40.60 -9.63
N LYS A 314 -1.08 -41.14 -10.19
CA LYS A 314 -1.13 -42.45 -10.84
C LYS A 314 -0.43 -43.55 -10.01
N ASN A 315 -0.78 -43.61 -8.73
CA ASN A 315 -0.23 -44.50 -7.69
C ASN A 315 1.27 -44.34 -7.37
N LYS A 316 1.97 -43.36 -7.95
CA LYS A 316 3.33 -43.00 -7.56
C LYS A 316 3.29 -41.84 -6.56
N ARG A 317 3.94 -42.00 -5.40
CA ARG A 317 4.17 -40.90 -4.45
C ARG A 317 5.08 -39.85 -5.10
N LYS A 318 4.74 -38.58 -4.96
CA LYS A 318 5.52 -37.42 -5.37
C LYS A 318 5.66 -36.48 -4.19
N ILE A 319 6.86 -35.92 -4.04
CA ILE A 319 7.16 -34.96 -2.97
C ILE A 319 7.91 -33.78 -3.59
N VAL A 320 7.48 -32.57 -3.23
CA VAL A 320 8.19 -31.32 -3.50
C VAL A 320 8.68 -30.77 -2.17
N PHE A 321 9.99 -30.56 -2.03
CA PHE A 321 10.57 -29.91 -0.85
C PHE A 321 10.97 -28.48 -1.21
N SER A 322 10.63 -27.48 -0.39
CA SER A 322 11.19 -26.15 -0.59
C SER A 322 12.68 -26.12 -0.23
N PRO A 323 13.51 -25.32 -0.92
CA PRO A 323 14.85 -25.00 -0.43
C PRO A 323 14.78 -24.34 0.96
N PRO A 324 15.78 -24.52 1.84
CA PRO A 324 15.91 -23.72 3.05
C PRO A 324 15.86 -22.22 2.73
N SER A 325 14.83 -21.53 3.24
CA SER A 325 14.42 -20.21 2.75
C SER A 325 14.44 -19.17 3.84
N LEU A 326 15.51 -18.39 3.92
CA LEU A 326 15.58 -17.22 4.79
C LEU A 326 15.15 -15.96 4.02
N VAL A 327 14.20 -15.22 4.59
CA VAL A 327 13.85 -13.86 4.17
C VAL A 327 14.27 -12.90 5.29
N ILE A 328 15.07 -11.88 4.95
CA ILE A 328 15.52 -10.86 5.91
C ILE A 328 14.82 -9.54 5.57
N SER A 329 13.98 -9.06 6.50
CA SER A 329 13.48 -7.68 6.48
C SER A 329 14.41 -6.80 7.31
N ALA A 330 15.21 -5.96 6.65
CA ALA A 330 16.02 -4.95 7.32
C ALA A 330 15.19 -3.70 7.62
N CYS A 331 15.38 -3.10 8.80
CA CYS A 331 14.63 -1.92 9.24
C CYS A 331 15.57 -0.96 9.98
N ALA A 332 15.46 0.33 9.72
CA ALA A 332 16.28 1.37 10.33
C ALA A 332 15.51 2.68 10.50
N ARG A 333 15.94 3.50 11.47
CA ARG A 333 15.58 4.92 11.55
C ARG A 333 16.32 5.66 10.42
N VAL A 334 15.59 6.42 9.61
CA VAL A 334 16.17 7.31 8.59
C VAL A 334 16.28 8.73 9.17
N GLU A 335 17.45 9.34 9.06
CA GLU A 335 17.70 10.71 9.55
C GLU A 335 17.10 11.77 8.62
N ASP A 336 17.31 11.62 7.30
CA ASP A 336 16.70 12.47 6.27
C ASP A 336 16.28 11.64 5.06
N VAL A 337 14.97 11.56 4.80
CA VAL A 337 14.43 10.79 3.66
C VAL A 337 14.73 11.46 2.31
N ARG A 338 15.08 12.76 2.29
CA ARG A 338 15.43 13.50 1.07
C ARG A 338 16.77 13.06 0.47
N ALA A 339 17.63 12.43 1.28
CA ALA A 339 18.91 11.88 0.85
C ALA A 339 18.79 10.47 0.23
N THR A 340 17.57 9.95 0.03
CA THR A 340 17.34 8.62 -0.55
C THR A 340 17.67 8.61 -2.04
N ILE A 341 18.76 7.93 -2.41
CA ILE A 341 19.12 7.68 -3.81
C ILE A 341 18.25 6.56 -4.42
N THR A 342 18.05 6.61 -5.74
CA THR A 342 17.29 5.60 -6.50
C THR A 342 18.10 5.11 -7.71
N PRO A 343 17.68 4.03 -8.40
CA PRO A 343 18.30 3.61 -9.66
C PRO A 343 18.06 4.54 -10.87
N GLN A 344 17.46 5.72 -10.68
CA GLN A 344 17.26 6.69 -11.76
C GLN A 344 18.58 7.39 -12.10
N LEU A 345 19.22 6.97 -13.19
CA LEU A 345 20.41 7.62 -13.73
C LEU A 345 20.07 9.04 -14.21
N ARG A 346 20.86 10.03 -13.76
CA ARG A 346 20.82 11.40 -14.29
C ARG A 346 21.59 11.48 -15.60
N CYS A 347 20.98 12.14 -16.58
CA CYS A 347 21.54 12.33 -17.93
C CYS A 347 21.66 13.82 -18.29
N ASP A 348 21.27 14.70 -17.36
CA ASP A 348 21.34 16.15 -17.41
C ASP A 348 22.66 16.72 -16.87
N ILE A 349 23.56 15.84 -16.43
CA ILE A 349 24.91 16.12 -15.92
C ILE A 349 25.91 15.06 -16.40
N GLU A 350 27.18 15.43 -16.51
CA GLU A 350 28.27 14.47 -16.63
C GLU A 350 28.30 13.54 -15.41
N ASN A 351 28.54 12.25 -15.64
CA ASN A 351 28.46 11.23 -14.60
C ASN A 351 29.37 10.02 -14.91
N ILE A 352 29.72 9.27 -13.87
CA ILE A 352 30.58 8.09 -13.94
C ILE A 352 29.87 6.93 -13.24
N ILE A 353 29.73 5.80 -13.92
CA ILE A 353 29.10 4.59 -13.37
C ILE A 353 30.18 3.72 -12.70
N LEU A 354 30.28 3.82 -11.38
CA LEU A 354 31.19 3.00 -10.57
C LEU A 354 30.51 1.69 -10.15
N PHE A 355 31.24 0.57 -10.23
CA PHE A 355 30.80 -0.75 -9.79
C PHE A 355 31.67 -1.24 -8.63
N VAL A 356 31.06 -1.43 -7.46
CA VAL A 356 31.74 -1.93 -6.26
C VAL A 356 31.62 -3.46 -6.22
N ASN A 357 32.70 -4.15 -6.55
CA ASN A 357 32.73 -5.62 -6.58
C ASN A 357 32.96 -6.21 -5.18
N LEU A 358 31.89 -6.45 -4.42
CA LEU A 358 31.96 -7.09 -3.11
C LEU A 358 32.42 -8.56 -3.17
N GLY A 359 32.24 -9.22 -4.32
CA GLY A 359 32.62 -10.63 -4.56
C GLY A 359 34.11 -10.92 -4.65
N ASN A 360 34.99 -9.92 -4.43
CA ASN A 360 36.45 -10.07 -4.40
C ASN A 360 37.03 -10.94 -5.55
N GLN A 361 36.63 -10.62 -6.78
CA GLN A 361 36.96 -11.34 -8.03
C GLN A 361 36.36 -12.75 -8.22
N HIS A 362 35.68 -13.35 -7.23
CA HIS A 362 35.00 -14.64 -7.41
C HIS A 362 33.87 -14.52 -8.45
N GLN A 363 33.81 -15.47 -9.40
CA GLN A 363 32.89 -15.42 -10.55
C GLN A 363 31.81 -16.51 -10.54
N GLU A 364 31.44 -16.98 -9.37
CA GLU A 364 30.60 -18.15 -9.12
C GLU A 364 29.17 -18.01 -9.69
N LEU A 365 28.49 -19.12 -10.01
CA LEU A 365 27.25 -19.12 -10.80
C LEU A 365 26.13 -20.06 -10.32
N GLY A 366 26.38 -20.98 -9.39
CA GLY A 366 25.35 -21.87 -8.83
C GLY A 366 24.27 -21.11 -8.07
N GLY A 367 22.99 -21.42 -8.30
CA GLY A 367 21.88 -20.70 -7.67
C GLY A 367 21.64 -19.27 -8.20
N THR A 368 22.39 -18.81 -9.20
CA THR A 368 22.00 -17.63 -10.00
C THR A 368 20.66 -17.89 -10.71
N ALA A 369 19.95 -16.81 -11.05
CA ALA A 369 18.88 -16.87 -12.06
C ALA A 369 19.37 -17.51 -13.39
N LEU A 370 20.62 -17.24 -13.79
CA LEU A 370 21.24 -17.86 -14.98
C LEU A 370 21.27 -19.40 -14.88
N SER A 371 21.65 -19.96 -13.72
CA SER A 371 21.65 -21.41 -13.47
C SER A 371 20.25 -22.03 -13.41
N GLN A 372 19.25 -21.24 -13.03
CA GLN A 372 17.85 -21.63 -13.05
C GLN A 372 17.32 -21.71 -14.49
N VAL A 373 17.48 -20.63 -15.28
CA VAL A 373 16.93 -20.57 -16.66
C VAL A 373 17.63 -21.49 -17.67
N TYR A 374 18.88 -21.91 -17.39
CA TYR A 374 19.58 -22.95 -18.14
C TYR A 374 19.44 -24.35 -17.53
N GLN A 375 18.67 -24.50 -16.44
CA GLN A 375 18.57 -25.72 -15.61
C GLN A 375 19.93 -26.30 -15.13
N LYS A 376 21.05 -25.60 -15.26
CA LYS A 376 22.39 -26.10 -14.88
C LYS A 376 22.61 -26.04 -13.36
N ASN A 377 23.31 -27.05 -12.83
CA ASN A 377 23.81 -27.03 -11.46
C ASN A 377 25.31 -26.71 -11.52
N TRP A 378 25.64 -25.43 -11.68
CA TRP A 378 27.02 -24.96 -11.54
C TRP A 378 27.40 -24.89 -10.06
N ASN A 379 28.69 -25.05 -9.76
CA ASN A 379 29.20 -25.01 -8.39
C ASN A 379 29.33 -23.56 -7.87
N ASN A 380 29.19 -23.45 -6.54
CA ASN A 380 29.34 -22.26 -5.69
C ASN A 380 28.40 -21.07 -6.03
N THR A 381 28.06 -20.25 -5.03
CA THR A 381 26.99 -19.24 -5.15
C THR A 381 27.51 -17.84 -5.49
N PRO A 382 26.83 -17.10 -6.39
CA PRO A 382 27.31 -15.83 -6.93
C PRO A 382 27.41 -14.70 -5.91
N ASP A 383 28.35 -13.79 -6.16
CA ASP A 383 28.15 -12.35 -5.94
C ASP A 383 28.09 -11.60 -7.30
N THR A 384 27.73 -10.33 -7.28
CA THR A 384 27.07 -9.58 -8.34
C THR A 384 27.99 -8.94 -9.39
N ARG A 385 27.44 -8.60 -10.57
CA ARG A 385 28.08 -8.15 -11.83
C ARG A 385 26.97 -7.46 -12.67
N ARG A 386 27.17 -6.46 -13.55
CA ARG A 386 28.31 -5.61 -13.98
C ARG A 386 27.77 -4.27 -14.57
N TYR A 387 28.60 -3.44 -15.18
CA TYR A 387 28.27 -2.12 -15.78
C TYR A 387 27.20 -2.09 -16.90
N ALA A 388 26.68 -0.89 -17.19
CA ALA A 388 25.84 -0.53 -18.33
C ALA A 388 26.25 0.85 -18.89
N TYR A 389 25.90 1.17 -20.14
CA TYR A 389 26.10 2.50 -20.77
C TYR A 389 24.78 3.09 -21.31
N PHE A 390 24.78 4.39 -21.60
CA PHE A 390 23.60 5.19 -21.95
C PHE A 390 23.22 5.13 -23.45
N GLY A 391 21.93 5.33 -23.72
CA GLY A 391 21.30 5.32 -25.04
C GLY A 391 20.08 4.39 -25.06
N ASP A 392 19.40 4.26 -26.20
CA ASP A 392 18.60 3.04 -26.40
C ASP A 392 19.49 1.84 -26.76
N GLN A 393 20.73 2.05 -27.20
CA GLN A 393 21.69 1.00 -27.43
C GLN A 393 22.38 0.63 -26.10
N PHE A 394 21.87 -0.39 -25.41
CA PHE A 394 22.54 -1.00 -24.27
C PHE A 394 23.74 -1.79 -24.78
N THR A 395 24.94 -1.24 -24.60
CA THR A 395 26.20 -1.95 -24.88
C THR A 395 26.87 -2.36 -23.56
N LEU A 396 27.27 -3.62 -23.45
CA LEU A 396 28.19 -4.10 -22.42
C LEU A 396 29.58 -4.26 -23.05
N ARG A 397 30.59 -3.59 -22.49
CA ARG A 397 31.98 -3.67 -22.97
C ARG A 397 32.94 -4.23 -21.93
N ASN A 398 34.08 -4.72 -22.39
CA ASN A 398 35.25 -5.05 -21.58
C ASN A 398 36.47 -4.47 -22.28
N ASN A 399 36.97 -3.35 -21.75
CA ASN A 399 37.80 -2.39 -22.48
C ASN A 399 37.11 -2.02 -23.81
N GLU A 400 37.82 -2.06 -24.92
CA GLU A 400 37.27 -1.72 -26.25
C GLU A 400 36.31 -2.80 -26.80
N LYS A 401 36.42 -4.06 -26.33
CA LYS A 401 35.62 -5.18 -26.85
C LYS A 401 34.17 -5.10 -26.37
N ILE A 402 33.24 -5.02 -27.32
CA ILE A 402 31.81 -5.26 -27.08
C ILE A 402 31.61 -6.74 -26.74
N LEU A 403 30.90 -7.01 -25.62
CA LEU A 403 30.54 -8.35 -25.16
C LEU A 403 29.06 -8.69 -25.41
N TYR A 404 28.19 -7.68 -25.36
CA TYR A 404 26.77 -7.78 -25.63
C TYR A 404 26.26 -6.41 -26.07
N GLU A 405 25.30 -6.37 -26.98
CA GLU A 405 24.71 -5.13 -27.48
C GLU A 405 23.25 -5.35 -27.88
N HIS A 406 22.34 -4.47 -27.45
CA HIS A 406 20.91 -4.63 -27.72
C HIS A 406 20.13 -3.32 -27.54
N SER A 407 18.91 -3.24 -28.11
CA SER A 407 17.96 -2.20 -27.70
C SER A 407 17.55 -2.41 -26.24
N ARG A 408 17.83 -1.41 -25.41
CA ARG A 408 17.38 -1.19 -24.04
C ARG A 408 15.85 -1.19 -23.96
N THR A 409 15.16 -0.60 -24.95
CA THR A 409 13.70 -0.68 -25.04
C THR A 409 13.25 -2.12 -25.20
N VAL A 410 13.86 -2.92 -26.08
CA VAL A 410 13.49 -4.34 -26.22
C VAL A 410 13.81 -5.14 -24.95
N LEU A 411 14.96 -4.91 -24.29
CA LEU A 411 15.26 -5.50 -22.98
C LEU A 411 14.18 -5.15 -21.93
N ARG A 412 13.72 -3.89 -21.94
CA ARG A 412 12.68 -3.33 -21.06
C ARG A 412 11.27 -3.82 -21.41
N THR A 413 11.04 -4.21 -22.67
CA THR A 413 9.83 -4.90 -23.15
C THR A 413 9.82 -6.32 -22.60
N TRP A 414 10.84 -7.13 -22.91
CA TRP A 414 11.00 -8.53 -22.44
C TRP A 414 10.87 -8.64 -20.91
N TRP A 415 11.58 -7.79 -20.16
CA TRP A 415 11.50 -7.75 -18.69
C TRP A 415 10.08 -7.48 -18.17
N SER A 416 9.24 -6.76 -18.95
CA SER A 416 7.86 -6.48 -18.59
C SER A 416 6.84 -7.50 -19.08
N GLU A 417 7.24 -8.52 -19.85
CA GLU A 417 6.30 -9.51 -20.40
C GLU A 417 5.63 -10.34 -19.31
N THR A 418 6.36 -10.76 -18.27
CA THR A 418 5.76 -11.51 -17.14
C THR A 418 4.64 -10.74 -16.46
N THR A 419 4.84 -9.44 -16.17
CA THR A 419 3.76 -8.62 -15.59
C THR A 419 2.64 -8.33 -16.59
N TRP A 420 2.93 -8.21 -17.88
CA TRP A 420 1.92 -8.08 -18.92
C TRP A 420 1.04 -9.32 -19.01
N LYS A 421 1.60 -10.54 -19.10
CA LYS A 421 0.82 -11.78 -19.15
C LYS A 421 -0.02 -11.98 -17.89
N ILE A 422 0.53 -11.69 -16.70
CA ILE A 422 -0.22 -11.79 -15.44
C ILE A 422 -1.38 -10.78 -15.40
N GLN A 423 -1.16 -9.51 -15.78
CA GLN A 423 -2.25 -8.53 -15.93
C GLN A 423 -3.30 -9.05 -16.93
N ARG A 424 -2.87 -9.54 -18.10
CA ARG A 424 -3.74 -9.99 -19.20
C ARG A 424 -4.59 -11.23 -18.87
N LEU A 425 -4.20 -12.03 -17.88
CA LEU A 425 -4.98 -13.16 -17.35
C LEU A 425 -5.92 -12.76 -16.20
N ARG A 426 -5.65 -11.63 -15.52
CA ARG A 426 -6.28 -11.23 -14.26
C ARG A 426 -7.22 -10.04 -14.40
N ASP A 427 -6.91 -9.13 -15.30
CA ASP A 427 -7.45 -7.76 -15.42
C ASP A 427 -8.08 -7.57 -16.82
N ASP A 428 -8.54 -6.37 -17.16
CA ASP A 428 -8.96 -6.10 -18.55
C ASP A 428 -7.78 -6.25 -19.52
N VAL A 429 -7.94 -7.16 -20.49
CA VAL A 429 -6.98 -7.47 -21.55
C VAL A 429 -6.53 -6.22 -22.30
N LYS A 430 -7.44 -5.28 -22.59
CA LYS A 430 -7.11 -4.06 -23.34
C LYS A 430 -6.24 -3.12 -22.51
N SER A 431 -6.55 -2.96 -21.23
CA SER A 431 -5.75 -2.18 -20.28
C SER A 431 -4.35 -2.80 -20.12
N ALA A 432 -4.24 -4.12 -19.98
CA ALA A 432 -2.95 -4.83 -19.91
C ALA A 432 -2.11 -4.66 -21.19
N ASP A 433 -2.75 -4.79 -22.36
CA ASP A 433 -2.08 -4.61 -23.66
C ASP A 433 -1.64 -3.14 -23.89
N GLN A 434 -2.46 -2.16 -23.50
CA GLN A 434 -2.11 -0.73 -23.56
C GLN A 434 -0.92 -0.38 -22.64
N GLU A 435 -0.92 -0.85 -21.39
CA GLU A 435 0.23 -0.59 -20.50
C GLU A 435 1.50 -1.28 -21.00
N HIS A 436 1.40 -2.47 -21.62
CA HIS A 436 2.57 -3.11 -22.23
C HIS A 436 3.07 -2.37 -23.48
N GLN A 437 2.17 -1.84 -24.32
CA GLN A 437 2.53 -1.03 -25.51
C GLN A 437 3.19 0.30 -25.14
N LEU A 438 2.65 1.03 -24.15
CA LEU A 438 3.21 2.32 -23.70
C LEU A 438 4.66 2.21 -23.20
N ARG A 439 5.08 1.01 -22.78
CA ARG A 439 6.45 0.71 -22.32
C ARG A 439 7.46 0.55 -23.46
N GLN A 440 6.99 0.41 -24.70
CA GLN A 440 7.79 0.27 -25.92
C GLN A 440 8.05 1.62 -26.62
N ASP A 441 7.32 2.66 -26.21
CA ASP A 441 7.50 4.03 -26.69
C ASP A 441 8.84 4.62 -26.20
N THR A 442 9.73 4.90 -27.15
CA THR A 442 11.07 5.45 -26.92
C THR A 442 11.08 6.97 -26.78
N PHE A 443 10.03 7.65 -27.25
CA PHE A 443 9.90 9.11 -27.21
C PHE A 443 9.13 9.60 -25.97
N ASN A 444 8.53 8.65 -25.22
CA ASN A 444 7.78 8.92 -24.00
C ASN A 444 8.61 9.78 -23.02
N PRO A 445 8.23 11.04 -22.79
CA PRO A 445 9.09 12.00 -22.11
C PRO A 445 9.06 11.89 -20.58
N GLY A 446 8.38 10.88 -20.03
CA GLY A 446 8.16 10.72 -18.59
C GLY A 446 7.18 11.73 -18.00
N LEU A 447 7.02 11.70 -16.67
CA LEU A 447 6.19 12.67 -15.95
C LEU A 447 6.85 14.07 -16.03
N LYS A 448 6.25 15.00 -16.77
CA LYS A 448 6.68 16.40 -16.84
C LYS A 448 5.66 17.31 -16.17
N MET A 449 6.13 18.09 -15.20
CA MET A 449 5.32 19.07 -14.47
C MET A 449 5.45 20.45 -15.13
N GLN A 450 4.33 21.13 -15.32
CA GLN A 450 4.26 22.49 -15.86
C GLN A 450 3.31 23.32 -14.99
N LEU A 451 3.73 24.51 -14.57
CA LEU A 451 2.98 25.34 -13.62
C LEU A 451 2.67 26.71 -14.21
N THR A 452 1.42 27.14 -14.06
CA THR A 452 0.93 28.48 -14.46
C THR A 452 0.90 29.48 -13.30
N PHE A 453 1.33 29.05 -12.10
CA PHE A 453 1.47 29.88 -10.91
C PHE A 453 2.77 29.57 -10.17
N ASN A 454 3.26 30.53 -9.38
CA ASN A 454 4.40 30.34 -8.50
C ASN A 454 3.96 29.53 -7.24
N PRO A 455 4.46 28.30 -7.01
CA PRO A 455 4.08 27.49 -5.84
C PRO A 455 4.66 28.04 -4.53
N LYS A 456 5.77 28.80 -4.58
CA LYS A 456 6.39 29.43 -3.41
C LYS A 456 5.51 30.54 -2.80
N HIS A 457 4.57 31.08 -3.56
CA HIS A 457 3.69 32.15 -3.10
C HIS A 457 2.59 31.59 -2.20
N ASP A 458 2.84 31.60 -0.89
CA ASP A 458 1.84 31.30 0.12
C ASP A 458 0.79 32.43 0.22
N ILE A 459 -0.24 32.36 -0.62
CA ILE A 459 -1.40 33.26 -0.58
C ILE A 459 -2.22 33.17 0.73
N SER A 460 -1.91 32.21 1.62
CA SER A 460 -2.52 32.10 2.95
C SER A 460 -1.70 32.76 4.06
N ALA A 461 -0.43 33.11 3.82
CA ALA A 461 0.47 33.74 4.79
C ALA A 461 -0.12 34.97 5.53
N PRO A 462 -0.86 35.89 4.88
CA PRO A 462 -1.48 37.03 5.58
C PRO A 462 -2.46 36.62 6.68
N PHE A 463 -3.13 35.48 6.56
CA PHE A 463 -4.12 35.02 7.54
C PHE A 463 -3.48 34.46 8.82
N PHE A 464 -2.20 34.06 8.78
CA PHE A 464 -1.45 33.70 9.98
C PHE A 464 -1.09 34.93 10.83
N LEU A 465 -0.87 36.10 10.21
CA LEU A 465 -0.56 37.34 10.92
C LEU A 465 -1.72 37.81 11.80
N ILE A 466 -2.96 37.70 11.30
CA ILE A 466 -4.19 38.00 12.07
C ILE A 466 -4.57 36.89 13.08
N LYS A 467 -3.83 35.77 13.12
CA LYS A 467 -4.02 34.62 14.04
C LYS A 467 -5.46 34.04 14.06
N LYS A 468 -6.22 34.23 12.97
CA LYS A 468 -7.60 33.74 12.81
C LYS A 468 -7.58 32.42 12.03
N PHE A 469 -7.80 31.32 12.74
CA PHE A 469 -7.81 29.95 12.19
C PHE A 469 -9.25 29.41 12.12
N PRO A 470 -9.93 29.45 10.95
CA PRO A 470 -11.33 29.09 10.86
C PRO A 470 -11.52 27.58 11.08
N LYS A 471 -12.62 27.20 11.75
CA LYS A 471 -12.96 25.81 12.02
C LYS A 471 -13.62 25.15 10.81
N ILE A 472 -13.20 23.93 10.49
CA ILE A 472 -13.72 23.15 9.35
C ILE A 472 -14.02 21.70 9.76
N ALA A 473 -15.02 21.10 9.13
CA ALA A 473 -15.38 19.71 9.35
C ALA A 473 -14.54 18.77 8.46
N ILE A 474 -13.61 18.05 9.07
CA ILE A 474 -12.96 16.88 8.47
C ILE A 474 -13.90 15.70 8.68
N LEU A 475 -14.71 15.42 7.66
CA LEU A 475 -15.81 14.47 7.72
C LEU A 475 -15.35 13.05 7.39
N ARG A 476 -15.70 12.09 8.26
CA ARG A 476 -15.41 10.67 8.11
C ARG A 476 -16.56 9.78 8.61
N GLU A 477 -16.65 8.56 8.06
CA GLU A 477 -17.51 7.47 8.50
C GLU A 477 -16.63 6.23 8.79
N GLN A 478 -17.22 5.14 9.27
CA GLN A 478 -16.55 3.85 9.38
C GLN A 478 -15.94 3.40 8.03
N GLY A 479 -14.66 3.03 8.02
CA GLY A 479 -13.88 2.71 6.81
C GLY A 479 -13.19 3.89 6.11
N THR A 480 -13.46 5.15 6.48
CA THR A 480 -12.66 6.29 6.00
C THR A 480 -11.22 6.20 6.53
N ASN A 481 -10.21 6.33 5.65
CA ASN A 481 -8.82 6.07 6.01
C ASN A 481 -7.81 7.18 5.65
N ALA A 482 -8.20 8.19 4.86
CA ALA A 482 -7.36 9.30 4.38
C ALA A 482 -7.56 10.66 5.11
N TYR A 483 -8.23 10.66 6.27
CA TYR A 483 -8.67 11.89 6.93
C TYR A 483 -7.56 12.64 7.68
N THR A 484 -6.45 11.98 8.03
CA THR A 484 -5.37 12.59 8.84
C THR A 484 -4.47 13.47 7.98
N GLU A 485 -4.11 12.99 6.80
CA GLU A 485 -3.39 13.77 5.79
C GLU A 485 -4.26 14.93 5.26
N MET A 486 -5.58 14.73 5.14
CA MET A 486 -6.53 15.79 4.81
C MET A 486 -6.52 16.92 5.85
N ALA A 487 -6.66 16.57 7.13
CA ALA A 487 -6.58 17.54 8.21
C ALA A 487 -5.21 18.25 8.25
N ALA A 488 -4.11 17.56 7.95
CA ALA A 488 -2.77 18.15 7.93
C ALA A 488 -2.59 19.19 6.81
N ALA A 489 -3.12 18.91 5.61
CA ALA A 489 -3.08 19.83 4.48
C ALA A 489 -3.87 21.12 4.75
N PHE A 490 -5.09 21.01 5.32
CA PHE A 490 -5.85 22.19 5.74
C PHE A 490 -5.22 22.94 6.92
N TYR A 491 -4.68 22.24 7.93
CA TYR A 491 -3.96 22.87 9.04
C TYR A 491 -2.78 23.73 8.53
N ARG A 492 -2.02 23.20 7.57
CA ARG A 492 -0.91 23.91 6.92
C ARG A 492 -1.36 25.13 6.10
N ALA A 493 -2.63 25.21 5.69
CA ALA A 493 -3.22 26.38 5.03
C ALA A 493 -3.84 27.39 6.01
N GLY A 494 -3.61 27.28 7.32
CA GLY A 494 -4.08 28.27 8.31
C GLY A 494 -5.54 28.07 8.76
N PHE A 495 -6.00 26.82 8.79
CA PHE A 495 -7.27 26.42 9.38
C PHE A 495 -7.09 25.73 10.73
N GLN A 496 -8.19 25.58 11.49
CA GLN A 496 -8.30 24.64 12.59
C GLN A 496 -9.21 23.46 12.19
N PRO A 497 -8.67 22.33 11.71
CA PRO A 497 -9.48 21.18 11.33
C PRO A 497 -10.08 20.51 12.58
N ILE A 498 -11.33 20.06 12.45
CA ILE A 498 -12.10 19.37 13.50
C ILE A 498 -12.48 17.98 13.02
N ASP A 499 -12.28 16.97 13.87
CA ASP A 499 -12.71 15.59 13.64
C ASP A 499 -14.23 15.43 13.79
N VAL A 500 -14.91 15.21 12.66
CA VAL A 500 -16.36 15.03 12.59
C VAL A 500 -16.66 13.64 12.02
N HIS A 501 -16.95 12.70 12.91
CA HIS A 501 -17.49 11.40 12.53
C HIS A 501 -18.99 11.51 12.25
N MET A 502 -19.52 10.69 11.35
CA MET A 502 -20.96 10.61 11.10
C MET A 502 -21.79 10.33 12.36
N ASN A 503 -21.23 9.62 13.35
CA ASN A 503 -21.89 9.43 14.66
C ASN A 503 -21.98 10.73 15.48
N ASP A 504 -21.00 11.65 15.38
CA ASP A 504 -21.10 12.96 16.04
C ASP A 504 -22.29 13.76 15.48
N LEU A 505 -22.56 13.65 14.17
CA LEU A 505 -23.72 14.27 13.53
C LEU A 505 -25.04 13.53 13.86
N ARG A 506 -25.02 12.18 13.81
CA ARG A 506 -26.21 11.31 13.97
C ARG A 506 -26.80 11.37 15.37
N PHE A 507 -25.95 11.49 16.40
CA PHE A 507 -26.37 11.49 17.82
C PHE A 507 -26.40 12.88 18.47
N SER A 508 -25.95 13.93 17.77
CA SER A 508 -26.17 15.32 18.20
C SER A 508 -27.65 15.66 18.30
N SER A 509 -28.04 16.49 19.27
CA SER A 509 -29.34 17.16 19.28
C SER A 509 -29.41 18.23 18.18
N GLU A 510 -28.37 19.04 18.02
CA GLU A 510 -28.26 20.19 17.12
C GLU A 510 -27.75 19.84 15.70
N ASN A 511 -28.02 20.72 14.73
CA ASN A 511 -27.30 20.73 13.44
C ASN A 511 -25.88 21.29 13.63
N ILE A 512 -24.91 20.40 13.88
CA ILE A 512 -23.49 20.75 14.05
C ILE A 512 -22.88 21.39 12.79
N LEU A 513 -23.38 21.09 11.58
CA LEU A 513 -22.77 21.58 10.34
C LEU A 513 -22.85 23.12 10.20
N LYS A 514 -23.85 23.76 10.83
CA LYS A 514 -23.95 25.23 10.93
C LYS A 514 -22.79 25.90 11.67
N ARG A 515 -21.91 25.13 12.34
CA ARG A 515 -20.72 25.63 13.05
C ARG A 515 -19.48 25.79 12.16
N TYR A 516 -19.60 25.48 10.86
CA TYR A 516 -18.49 25.46 9.91
C TYR A 516 -18.84 26.18 8.61
N HIS A 517 -17.83 26.75 7.93
CA HIS A 517 -17.97 27.22 6.56
C HIS A 517 -17.39 26.25 5.52
N ILE A 518 -16.62 25.24 5.93
CA ILE A 518 -16.06 24.23 5.03
C ILE A 518 -16.31 22.82 5.55
N LEU A 519 -16.80 21.96 4.67
CA LEU A 519 -16.99 20.52 4.86
C LEU A 519 -16.05 19.75 3.91
N VAL A 520 -15.35 18.75 4.43
CA VAL A 520 -14.40 17.96 3.65
C VAL A 520 -14.66 16.47 3.83
N ALA A 521 -15.21 15.81 2.81
CA ALA A 521 -15.44 14.37 2.81
C ALA A 521 -14.16 13.63 2.37
N CYS A 522 -13.59 12.84 3.29
CA CYS A 522 -12.28 12.25 3.13
C CYS A 522 -12.31 10.89 2.40
N GLY A 523 -11.18 10.47 1.83
CA GLY A 523 -11.02 9.18 1.16
C GLY A 523 -10.91 7.98 2.11
N GLY A 524 -11.13 6.78 1.56
CA GLY A 524 -11.08 5.50 2.26
C GLY A 524 -11.94 4.45 1.57
N PHE A 525 -12.47 3.51 2.34
CA PHE A 525 -13.37 2.44 1.87
C PHE A 525 -14.56 2.36 2.84
N THR A 526 -15.49 3.30 2.78
CA THR A 526 -16.60 3.34 3.75
C THR A 526 -17.50 2.12 3.57
N TYR A 527 -17.74 1.40 4.66
CA TYR A 527 -18.39 0.08 4.66
C TYR A 527 -17.73 -0.96 3.72
N GLY A 528 -16.43 -0.85 3.44
CA GLY A 528 -15.70 -1.73 2.52
C GLY A 528 -16.15 -1.61 1.05
N ASP A 529 -16.79 -0.49 0.67
CA ASP A 529 -17.36 -0.24 -0.66
C ASP A 529 -18.42 -1.29 -1.14
N VAL A 530 -18.88 -2.18 -0.25
CA VAL A 530 -19.72 -3.37 -0.56
C VAL A 530 -21.01 -3.05 -1.32
N LEU A 531 -21.61 -1.89 -1.07
CA LEU A 531 -22.85 -1.42 -1.73
C LEU A 531 -22.59 -0.34 -2.80
N HIS A 532 -21.44 -0.42 -3.47
CA HIS A 532 -20.78 0.63 -4.27
C HIS A 532 -20.10 1.70 -3.40
N GLY A 533 -18.90 2.12 -3.82
CA GLY A 533 -18.06 3.07 -3.09
C GLY A 533 -18.77 4.39 -2.81
N GLY A 534 -18.62 4.90 -1.59
CA GLY A 534 -19.32 6.08 -1.07
C GLY A 534 -20.86 5.97 -0.96
N SER A 535 -21.51 5.04 -1.66
CA SER A 535 -22.98 4.99 -1.77
C SER A 535 -23.64 4.53 -0.46
N GLY A 536 -23.00 3.64 0.31
CA GLY A 536 -23.45 3.31 1.67
C GLY A 536 -23.44 4.52 2.61
N TRP A 537 -22.40 5.33 2.56
CA TRP A 537 -22.26 6.58 3.31
C TRP A 537 -23.29 7.62 2.87
N ALA A 538 -23.47 7.83 1.56
CA ALA A 538 -24.49 8.72 1.01
C ALA A 538 -25.92 8.32 1.43
N LYS A 539 -26.26 7.03 1.31
CA LYS A 539 -27.56 6.49 1.73
C LYS A 539 -27.79 6.64 3.23
N SER A 540 -26.75 6.53 4.07
CA SER A 540 -26.86 6.79 5.51
C SER A 540 -27.28 8.23 5.86
N ILE A 541 -27.03 9.18 4.96
CA ILE A 541 -27.46 10.58 5.04
C ILE A 541 -28.87 10.72 4.46
N LEU A 542 -29.08 10.30 3.20
CA LEU A 542 -30.34 10.51 2.48
C LEU A 542 -31.55 9.80 3.09
N LEU A 543 -31.35 8.64 3.73
CA LEU A 543 -32.40 7.84 4.38
C LEU A 543 -32.64 8.24 5.85
N ASN A 544 -31.93 9.25 6.37
CA ASN A 544 -32.13 9.78 7.70
C ASN A 544 -32.49 11.26 7.57
N ASN A 545 -33.78 11.60 7.68
CA ASN A 545 -34.29 12.95 7.43
C ASN A 545 -33.48 14.03 8.14
N LYS A 546 -33.10 13.82 9.41
CA LYS A 546 -32.27 14.77 10.16
C LYS A 546 -30.89 14.98 9.52
N LEU A 547 -30.19 13.92 9.12
CA LEU A 547 -28.91 14.05 8.42
C LEU A 547 -29.09 14.67 7.03
N ARG A 548 -30.13 14.27 6.28
CA ARG A 548 -30.50 14.89 5.00
C ARG A 548 -30.66 16.40 5.14
N ASP A 549 -31.52 16.86 6.05
CA ASP A 549 -31.79 18.28 6.33
C ASP A 549 -30.51 19.02 6.77
N MET A 550 -29.66 18.38 7.57
CA MET A 550 -28.38 18.96 8.01
C MET A 550 -27.42 19.23 6.85
N PHE A 551 -27.24 18.26 5.94
CA PHE A 551 -26.37 18.39 4.77
C PHE A 551 -26.98 19.30 3.71
N GLU A 552 -28.27 19.17 3.42
CA GLU A 552 -29.00 20.01 2.46
C GLU A 552 -28.98 21.49 2.89
N SER A 553 -29.17 21.77 4.18
CA SER A 553 -29.00 23.12 4.75
C SER A 553 -27.57 23.65 4.67
N PHE A 554 -26.55 22.78 4.62
CA PHE A 554 -25.15 23.19 4.49
C PHE A 554 -24.80 23.54 3.03
N PHE A 555 -25.20 22.70 2.07
CA PHE A 555 -24.90 22.92 0.65
C PHE A 555 -25.67 24.09 0.02
N LYS A 556 -26.88 24.39 0.54
CA LYS A 556 -27.72 25.52 0.09
C LYS A 556 -27.28 26.89 0.62
N ASP A 557 -26.51 26.96 1.70
CA ASP A 557 -25.94 28.24 2.18
C ASP A 557 -24.87 28.72 1.18
N PRO A 558 -24.99 29.92 0.58
CA PRO A 558 -24.01 30.42 -0.40
C PRO A 558 -22.62 30.72 0.21
N ASN A 559 -22.50 30.77 1.54
CA ASN A 559 -21.25 31.06 2.24
C ASN A 559 -20.41 29.81 2.54
N THR A 560 -20.90 28.61 2.24
CA THR A 560 -20.19 27.36 2.49
C THR A 560 -19.33 26.91 1.31
N LEU A 561 -18.31 26.10 1.59
CA LEU A 561 -17.43 25.45 0.64
C LEU A 561 -17.41 23.94 0.93
N SER A 562 -17.34 23.10 -0.12
CA SER A 562 -17.32 21.63 0.04
C SER A 562 -16.28 20.98 -0.84
N LEU A 563 -15.57 19.99 -0.29
CA LEU A 563 -14.59 19.18 -1.01
C LEU A 563 -14.78 17.68 -0.72
N GLY A 564 -15.02 16.87 -1.74
CA GLY A 564 -15.02 15.42 -1.65
C GLY A 564 -13.81 14.80 -2.36
N ILE A 565 -12.99 14.02 -1.66
CA ILE A 565 -11.84 13.30 -2.23
C ILE A 565 -12.10 11.78 -2.27
N CYS A 566 -11.87 11.16 -3.43
CA CYS A 566 -11.98 9.72 -3.66
C CYS A 566 -13.31 9.11 -3.14
N ASN A 567 -13.33 8.44 -2.00
CA ASN A 567 -14.56 7.91 -1.40
C ASN A 567 -15.54 9.02 -0.94
N GLY A 568 -15.03 10.20 -0.58
CA GLY A 568 -15.82 11.41 -0.40
C GLY A 568 -16.32 12.03 -1.71
N CYS A 569 -15.57 11.90 -2.82
CA CYS A 569 -16.03 12.28 -4.17
C CYS A 569 -17.19 11.37 -4.61
N GLN A 570 -17.05 10.06 -4.41
CA GLN A 570 -18.10 9.07 -4.65
C GLN A 570 -19.35 9.36 -3.81
N MET A 571 -19.20 9.52 -2.49
CA MET A 571 -20.30 9.82 -1.57
C MET A 571 -21.04 11.10 -1.98
N MET A 572 -20.32 12.20 -2.24
CA MET A 572 -20.94 13.44 -2.68
C MET A 572 -21.61 13.30 -4.06
N SER A 573 -21.06 12.53 -5.00
CA SER A 573 -21.70 12.30 -6.31
C SER A 573 -23.09 11.66 -6.20
N GLU A 574 -23.31 10.85 -5.17
CA GLU A 574 -24.59 10.22 -4.86
C GLU A 574 -25.52 11.13 -4.03
N LEU A 575 -25.00 12.20 -3.40
CA LEU A 575 -25.79 13.25 -2.71
C LEU A 575 -26.31 14.37 -3.63
N LYS A 576 -26.12 14.27 -4.95
CA LYS A 576 -26.44 15.36 -5.89
C LYS A 576 -27.89 15.87 -5.88
N GLU A 577 -28.84 15.07 -5.37
CA GLU A 577 -30.24 15.51 -5.18
C GLU A 577 -30.42 16.57 -4.07
N ILE A 578 -29.43 16.77 -3.20
CA ILE A 578 -29.43 17.80 -2.14
C ILE A 578 -28.33 18.87 -2.33
N MET A 579 -27.69 18.93 -3.50
CA MET A 579 -26.59 19.86 -3.79
C MET A 579 -26.86 20.72 -5.05
N PRO A 580 -26.93 22.06 -4.93
CA PRO A 580 -27.31 22.94 -6.04
C PRO A 580 -26.25 22.96 -7.17
N GLY A 581 -26.69 22.79 -8.42
CA GLY A 581 -25.83 22.85 -9.59
C GLY A 581 -25.01 21.58 -9.83
N THR A 582 -25.51 20.42 -9.38
CA THR A 582 -24.84 19.11 -9.47
C THR A 582 -25.66 18.04 -10.21
N GLU A 583 -26.77 18.44 -10.84
CA GLU A 583 -27.82 17.56 -11.36
C GLU A 583 -27.27 16.56 -12.39
N HIS A 584 -26.36 17.04 -13.24
CA HIS A 584 -25.70 16.30 -14.32
C HIS A 584 -24.45 15.51 -13.88
N TRP A 585 -24.09 15.51 -12.58
CA TRP A 585 -22.91 14.77 -12.10
C TRP A 585 -23.03 13.25 -12.34
N PRO A 586 -21.93 12.56 -12.70
CA PRO A 586 -21.88 11.11 -12.87
C PRO A 586 -21.80 10.37 -11.53
N SER A 587 -22.14 9.08 -11.51
CA SER A 587 -21.70 8.17 -10.44
C SER A 587 -20.35 7.55 -10.80
N PHE A 588 -19.53 7.18 -9.81
CA PHE A 588 -18.15 6.73 -10.00
C PHE A 588 -18.04 5.20 -9.85
N ILE A 589 -18.06 4.49 -10.98
CA ILE A 589 -18.08 3.01 -11.04
C ILE A 589 -16.69 2.39 -11.13
N THR A 590 -16.65 1.06 -11.06
CA THR A 590 -15.45 0.23 -11.26
C THR A 590 -14.64 0.68 -12.48
N ASN A 591 -13.33 0.83 -12.27
CA ASN A 591 -12.31 1.13 -13.27
C ASN A 591 -12.44 0.19 -14.48
N GLN A 592 -12.09 0.68 -15.67
CA GLN A 592 -12.05 -0.14 -16.88
C GLN A 592 -11.04 -1.30 -16.77
N SER A 593 -9.95 -1.14 -16.01
CA SER A 593 -8.99 -2.22 -15.71
C SER A 593 -9.60 -3.37 -14.88
N CYS A 594 -10.80 -3.19 -14.33
CA CYS A 594 -11.43 -4.04 -13.32
C CYS A 594 -10.58 -4.23 -12.05
N ARG A 595 -9.63 -3.32 -11.79
CA ARG A 595 -8.65 -3.42 -10.72
C ARG A 595 -8.51 -2.12 -9.91
N PHE A 596 -7.97 -2.23 -8.69
CA PHE A 596 -7.56 -1.08 -7.90
C PHE A 596 -6.26 -0.48 -8.47
N GLU A 597 -6.29 0.81 -8.77
CA GLU A 597 -5.15 1.56 -9.31
C GLU A 597 -4.50 2.41 -8.22
N SER A 598 -3.30 2.00 -7.81
CA SER A 598 -2.36 2.82 -7.04
C SER A 598 -1.33 3.38 -8.02
N ARG A 599 -1.48 4.64 -8.45
CA ARG A 599 -0.68 5.24 -9.53
C ARG A 599 -0.25 6.67 -9.17
N PHE A 600 0.81 7.15 -9.83
CA PHE A 600 1.24 8.55 -9.79
C PHE A 600 1.35 9.03 -11.24
N ILE A 601 0.44 9.91 -11.64
CA ILE A 601 0.20 10.30 -13.05
C ILE A 601 -0.11 11.80 -13.16
N LEU A 602 0.02 12.35 -14.36
CA LEU A 602 -0.30 13.75 -14.65
C LEU A 602 -1.81 14.02 -14.74
N VAL A 603 -2.20 15.19 -14.25
CA VAL A 603 -3.49 15.82 -14.56
C VAL A 603 -3.30 17.27 -15.02
N GLU A 604 -4.13 17.71 -15.95
CA GLU A 604 -4.30 19.11 -16.33
C GLU A 604 -5.38 19.76 -15.45
N VAL A 605 -5.12 20.96 -14.95
CA VAL A 605 -6.11 21.79 -14.26
C VAL A 605 -6.87 22.68 -15.25
N LEU A 606 -8.19 22.49 -15.36
CA LEU A 606 -9.02 23.19 -16.34
C LEU A 606 -9.65 24.50 -15.82
N LYS A 607 -9.91 25.41 -16.76
CA LYS A 607 -10.73 26.61 -16.53
C LYS A 607 -12.18 26.20 -16.26
N SER A 608 -12.64 26.53 -15.06
CA SER A 608 -13.91 26.10 -14.48
C SER A 608 -14.34 27.10 -13.39
N PRO A 609 -15.58 27.04 -12.86
CA PRO A 609 -16.00 27.85 -11.72
C PRO A 609 -15.23 27.59 -10.41
N SER A 610 -14.46 26.49 -10.32
CA SER A 610 -13.87 25.97 -9.08
C SER A 610 -13.06 27.02 -8.30
N ILE A 611 -13.57 27.41 -7.14
CA ILE A 611 -12.89 28.33 -6.22
C ILE A 611 -11.58 27.72 -5.71
N LEU A 612 -11.57 26.40 -5.49
CA LEU A 612 -10.41 25.66 -4.97
C LEU A 612 -9.25 25.60 -5.96
N LEU A 613 -9.53 25.54 -7.27
CA LEU A 613 -8.50 25.46 -8.33
C LEU A 613 -8.23 26.82 -8.98
N LYS A 614 -8.67 27.92 -8.37
CA LYS A 614 -8.45 29.28 -8.85
C LYS A 614 -6.94 29.60 -8.99
N ASP A 615 -6.60 30.28 -10.08
CA ASP A 615 -5.24 30.64 -10.50
C ASP A 615 -4.31 29.43 -10.81
N MET A 616 -4.85 28.20 -10.91
CA MET A 616 -4.07 26.99 -11.25
C MET A 616 -4.27 26.52 -12.70
N GLN A 617 -5.18 27.17 -13.45
CA GLN A 617 -5.60 26.78 -14.80
C GLN A 617 -4.41 26.62 -15.76
N GLY A 618 -4.39 25.54 -16.54
CA GLY A 618 -3.32 25.21 -17.48
C GLY A 618 -2.06 24.64 -16.83
N SER A 619 -2.06 24.38 -15.52
CA SER A 619 -0.99 23.61 -14.87
C SER A 619 -1.17 22.11 -15.12
N CYS A 620 -0.08 21.44 -15.51
CA CYS A 620 0.03 19.99 -15.64
C CYS A 620 0.84 19.46 -14.45
N ILE A 621 0.19 18.76 -13.53
CA ILE A 621 0.77 18.43 -12.21
C ILE A 621 0.58 16.93 -11.95
N PRO A 622 1.62 16.19 -11.51
CA PRO A 622 1.46 14.79 -11.13
C PRO A 622 0.76 14.65 -9.76
N ILE A 623 -0.08 13.63 -9.60
CA ILE A 623 -0.92 13.42 -8.42
C ILE A 623 -1.08 11.94 -8.07
N SER A 624 -1.26 11.66 -6.78
CA SER A 624 -1.53 10.31 -6.27
C SER A 624 -2.95 9.84 -6.61
N ILE A 625 -3.06 8.64 -7.17
CA ILE A 625 -4.30 7.91 -7.46
C ILE A 625 -4.35 6.65 -6.60
N ALA A 626 -5.51 6.35 -6.00
CA ALA A 626 -5.69 5.19 -5.14
C ALA A 626 -7.18 4.77 -5.12
N HIS A 627 -7.70 4.16 -6.20
CA HIS A 627 -9.11 3.75 -6.29
C HIS A 627 -9.34 2.52 -7.18
N SER A 628 -10.38 1.74 -6.88
CA SER A 628 -10.95 0.66 -7.74
C SER A 628 -12.22 1.12 -8.47
N THR A 629 -12.85 2.18 -7.99
CA THR A 629 -14.21 2.65 -8.29
C THR A 629 -14.19 4.12 -8.76
N GLY A 630 -13.20 4.50 -9.59
CA GLY A 630 -12.97 5.89 -9.99
C GLY A 630 -13.52 6.31 -11.34
N ARG A 631 -14.19 5.43 -12.11
CA ARG A 631 -14.63 5.74 -13.48
C ARG A 631 -15.95 6.51 -13.51
N ALA A 632 -15.92 7.74 -14.00
CA ALA A 632 -17.11 8.57 -14.19
C ALA A 632 -18.09 7.94 -15.21
N LYS A 633 -19.29 7.55 -14.75
CA LYS A 633 -20.41 7.09 -15.58
C LYS A 633 -21.59 8.05 -15.50
N PHE A 634 -21.82 8.76 -16.59
CA PHE A 634 -23.00 9.60 -16.79
C PHE A 634 -24.24 8.76 -17.09
N LYS A 635 -25.43 9.25 -16.72
CA LYS A 635 -26.72 8.57 -16.97
C LYS A 635 -27.07 8.57 -18.46
N ASN A 636 -26.75 9.66 -19.16
CA ASN A 636 -26.91 9.79 -20.61
C ASN A 636 -25.86 10.77 -21.18
N ILE A 637 -25.81 10.92 -22.52
CA ILE A 637 -24.84 11.80 -23.19
C ILE A 637 -25.14 13.30 -22.99
N LYS A 638 -26.39 13.70 -22.77
CA LYS A 638 -26.77 15.11 -22.54
C LYS A 638 -26.18 15.63 -21.24
N ASP A 639 -26.08 14.80 -20.20
CA ASP A 639 -25.45 15.18 -18.92
C ASP A 639 -23.96 15.52 -19.09
N LEU A 640 -23.21 14.68 -19.82
CA LEU A 640 -21.81 14.94 -20.15
C LEU A 640 -21.67 16.22 -20.97
N ASN A 641 -22.44 16.36 -22.05
CA ASN A 641 -22.42 17.55 -22.90
C ASN A 641 -22.79 18.82 -22.12
N MET A 642 -23.65 18.74 -21.09
CA MET A 642 -24.01 19.88 -20.25
C MET A 642 -22.90 20.23 -19.25
N ILE A 643 -22.25 19.23 -18.64
CA ILE A 643 -21.05 19.42 -17.82
C ILE A 643 -19.92 20.10 -18.62
N GLU A 644 -19.74 19.72 -19.88
CA GLU A 644 -18.76 20.34 -20.77
C GLU A 644 -19.17 21.76 -21.18
N LYS A 645 -20.42 21.97 -21.60
CA LYS A 645 -20.96 23.31 -21.94
C LYS A 645 -20.88 24.31 -20.79
N LEU A 646 -21.07 23.85 -19.56
CA LEU A 646 -20.98 24.65 -18.33
C LEU A 646 -19.54 24.76 -17.78
N ASN A 647 -18.54 24.14 -18.42
CA ASN A 647 -17.15 24.09 -17.97
C ASN A 647 -16.98 23.57 -16.52
N LEU A 648 -17.74 22.53 -16.15
CA LEU A 648 -17.74 21.97 -14.79
C LEU A 648 -16.65 20.92 -14.55
N ILE A 649 -15.90 20.53 -15.59
CA ILE A 649 -14.72 19.65 -15.45
C ILE A 649 -13.55 20.48 -14.92
N THR A 650 -12.95 20.05 -13.81
CA THR A 650 -11.89 20.82 -13.12
C THR A 650 -10.51 20.20 -13.25
N LEU A 651 -10.41 18.87 -13.35
CA LEU A 651 -9.18 18.13 -13.65
C LEU A 651 -9.45 17.09 -14.76
N LYS A 652 -8.50 16.95 -15.69
CA LYS A 652 -8.42 15.82 -16.62
C LYS A 652 -7.12 15.05 -16.45
N TYR A 653 -7.18 13.73 -16.54
CA TYR A 653 -6.00 12.90 -16.77
C TYR A 653 -5.37 13.24 -18.12
N ILE A 654 -4.04 13.38 -18.13
CA ILE A 654 -3.25 13.60 -19.35
C ILE A 654 -2.14 12.57 -19.45
N ASP A 655 -1.70 12.30 -20.67
CA ASP A 655 -0.50 11.51 -20.92
C ASP A 655 0.78 12.32 -20.69
N ASN A 656 1.92 11.66 -20.82
CA ASN A 656 3.24 12.27 -20.65
C ASN A 656 3.56 13.31 -21.75
N TYR A 657 2.85 13.31 -22.87
CA TYR A 657 2.94 14.33 -23.94
C TYR A 657 2.07 15.57 -23.66
N GLY A 658 1.27 15.55 -22.58
CA GLY A 658 0.37 16.64 -22.21
C GLY A 658 -1.00 16.59 -22.90
N THR A 659 -1.36 15.49 -23.58
CA THR A 659 -2.66 15.36 -24.24
C THR A 659 -3.69 14.67 -23.33
N THR A 660 -4.99 14.96 -23.50
CA THR A 660 -6.05 14.32 -22.70
C THR A 660 -6.01 12.80 -22.85
N ALA A 661 -5.75 12.09 -21.74
CA ALA A 661 -5.46 10.67 -21.77
C ALA A 661 -6.68 9.83 -22.16
N GLN A 662 -6.55 9.10 -23.27
CA GLN A 662 -7.53 8.10 -23.73
C GLN A 662 -7.13 6.66 -23.38
N LEU A 663 -5.85 6.42 -23.12
CA LEU A 663 -5.27 5.09 -22.93
C LEU A 663 -4.86 4.87 -21.46
N TYR A 664 -4.96 3.61 -21.03
CA TYR A 664 -4.45 3.15 -19.75
C TYR A 664 -2.92 2.98 -19.80
N PRO A 665 -2.16 3.24 -18.70
CA PRO A 665 -2.61 3.66 -17.37
C PRO A 665 -2.69 5.18 -17.19
N SER A 666 -2.34 5.99 -18.19
CA SER A 666 -2.39 7.46 -18.11
C SER A 666 -3.80 7.97 -17.80
N ASN A 667 -4.83 7.32 -18.34
CA ASN A 667 -6.18 7.34 -17.83
C ASN A 667 -6.41 6.03 -17.03
N PRO A 668 -6.28 6.05 -15.69
CA PRO A 668 -6.16 4.83 -14.90
C PRO A 668 -7.51 4.10 -14.78
N ASN A 669 -8.62 4.82 -14.87
CA ASN A 669 -9.95 4.28 -14.64
C ASN A 669 -10.82 4.17 -15.90
N GLY A 670 -10.43 4.77 -17.03
CA GLY A 670 -11.23 4.78 -18.26
C GLY A 670 -12.40 5.77 -18.21
N SER A 671 -12.26 6.88 -17.48
CA SER A 671 -13.24 7.98 -17.54
C SER A 671 -13.23 8.63 -18.91
N LYS A 672 -14.40 8.87 -19.49
CA LYS A 672 -14.52 9.57 -20.78
C LYS A 672 -13.87 10.96 -20.68
N HIS A 673 -13.20 11.35 -21.76
CA HIS A 673 -12.50 12.63 -21.92
C HIS A 673 -11.52 12.94 -20.77
N GLY A 674 -10.97 11.90 -20.13
CA GLY A 674 -10.02 12.02 -19.02
C GLY A 674 -10.59 12.52 -17.70
N ILE A 675 -11.91 12.65 -17.53
CA ILE A 675 -12.52 13.33 -16.36
C ILE A 675 -12.04 12.73 -15.03
N ALA A 676 -11.34 13.55 -14.23
CA ALA A 676 -10.80 13.18 -12.92
C ALA A 676 -11.46 13.96 -11.76
N ALA A 677 -12.03 15.13 -12.05
CA ALA A 677 -12.66 16.02 -11.06
C ALA A 677 -13.74 16.93 -11.66
N LEU A 678 -14.69 17.35 -10.83
CA LEU A 678 -15.83 18.20 -11.17
C LEU A 678 -16.07 19.29 -10.11
N THR A 679 -16.80 20.33 -10.50
CA THR A 679 -17.40 21.34 -9.60
C THR A 679 -18.88 21.52 -9.92
N ASN A 680 -19.62 22.18 -9.03
CA ASN A 680 -20.97 22.68 -9.31
C ASN A 680 -20.92 24.07 -9.97
N CYS A 681 -22.08 24.56 -10.42
CA CYS A 681 -22.22 25.80 -11.18
C CYS A 681 -21.69 27.08 -10.50
N ASP A 682 -21.68 27.16 -9.17
CA ASP A 682 -21.17 28.31 -8.41
C ASP A 682 -19.72 28.16 -7.91
N GLY A 683 -19.07 27.02 -8.21
CA GLY A 683 -17.67 26.78 -7.87
C GLY A 683 -17.39 26.36 -6.42
N ARG A 684 -18.40 26.30 -5.55
CA ARG A 684 -18.23 26.06 -4.11
C ARG A 684 -18.18 24.58 -3.74
N ILE A 685 -18.89 23.72 -4.47
CA ILE A 685 -18.96 22.28 -4.23
C ILE A 685 -18.07 21.56 -5.25
N ASN A 686 -17.02 20.93 -4.77
CA ASN A 686 -15.95 20.35 -5.58
C ASN A 686 -15.75 18.87 -5.23
N ILE A 687 -15.55 18.02 -6.25
CA ILE A 687 -15.26 16.60 -6.06
C ILE A 687 -14.14 16.13 -6.99
N MET A 688 -13.25 15.27 -6.49
CA MET A 688 -12.17 14.68 -7.30
C MET A 688 -11.76 13.29 -6.84
N MET A 689 -11.44 12.41 -7.79
CA MET A 689 -10.93 11.06 -7.51
C MET A 689 -9.44 11.00 -7.13
N PRO A 690 -8.54 11.85 -7.67
CA PRO A 690 -7.16 11.98 -7.20
C PRO A 690 -7.02 12.52 -5.77
N HIS A 691 -5.87 12.27 -5.12
CA HIS A 691 -5.58 12.67 -3.73
C HIS A 691 -4.56 13.84 -3.65
N PRO A 692 -5.00 15.12 -3.67
CA PRO A 692 -4.10 16.26 -3.46
C PRO A 692 -3.58 16.34 -2.02
N GLU A 693 -4.30 15.81 -1.03
CA GLU A 693 -3.95 15.77 0.38
C GLU A 693 -2.93 14.70 0.74
N ARG A 694 -2.78 13.66 -0.09
CA ARG A 694 -1.61 12.77 -0.02
C ARG A 694 -0.38 13.41 -0.69
N SER A 695 -0.63 14.35 -1.60
CA SER A 695 0.36 14.94 -2.50
C SER A 695 0.80 16.37 -2.12
N PHE A 696 0.33 16.97 -1.03
CA PHE A 696 0.56 18.41 -0.73
C PHE A 696 1.99 18.79 -0.36
N ARG A 697 2.81 17.82 0.08
CA ARG A 697 4.26 18.00 0.31
C ARG A 697 5.03 17.38 -0.84
N SER A 698 6.05 18.05 -1.35
CA SER A 698 6.86 17.55 -2.47
C SER A 698 7.61 16.26 -2.12
N ILE A 699 7.96 16.09 -0.85
CA ILE A 699 8.59 14.88 -0.30
C ILE A 699 7.67 13.63 -0.35
N ASN A 700 6.38 13.80 -0.63
CA ASN A 700 5.42 12.70 -0.85
C ASN A 700 5.26 12.35 -2.34
N PHE A 701 5.84 13.11 -3.28
CA PHE A 701 5.78 12.78 -4.70
C PHE A 701 6.60 11.51 -4.98
N SER A 702 6.03 10.54 -5.69
CA SER A 702 6.77 9.34 -6.12
C SER A 702 7.85 9.64 -7.16
N TYR A 703 7.75 10.79 -7.83
CA TYR A 703 8.78 11.37 -8.68
C TYR A 703 8.67 12.90 -8.61
N LEU A 704 9.79 13.57 -8.36
CA LEU A 704 9.92 15.01 -8.34
C LEU A 704 11.02 15.41 -9.32
N SER A 705 10.82 16.48 -10.08
CA SER A 705 11.82 16.96 -11.04
C SER A 705 13.00 17.62 -10.31
N HIS A 706 14.22 17.44 -10.83
CA HIS A 706 15.47 17.87 -10.18
C HIS A 706 15.63 19.40 -10.03
N ASP A 707 14.74 20.18 -10.62
CA ASP A 707 14.64 21.64 -10.53
C ASP A 707 13.67 22.12 -9.43
N TYR A 708 12.95 21.22 -8.77
CA TYR A 708 11.91 21.55 -7.79
C TYR A 708 12.37 21.29 -6.34
N PHE A 709 12.65 22.39 -5.62
CA PHE A 709 13.25 22.35 -4.28
C PHE A 709 12.30 22.73 -3.13
N GLU A 710 11.03 22.99 -3.42
CA GLU A 710 10.08 23.48 -2.42
C GLU A 710 9.52 22.36 -1.53
N GLU A 711 9.31 22.65 -0.25
CA GLU A 711 8.65 21.75 0.71
C GLU A 711 7.17 21.52 0.36
N ASP A 712 6.49 22.57 -0.13
CA ASP A 712 5.13 22.50 -0.66
C ASP A 712 5.13 22.04 -2.11
N SER A 713 4.24 21.12 -2.44
CA SER A 713 3.94 20.83 -3.83
C SER A 713 2.91 21.82 -4.38
N PRO A 714 2.68 21.85 -5.72
CA PRO A 714 1.64 22.69 -6.32
C PRO A 714 0.24 22.41 -5.75
N TRP A 715 -0.04 21.18 -5.27
CA TRP A 715 -1.34 20.83 -4.70
C TRP A 715 -1.65 21.53 -3.38
N MET A 716 -0.63 22.07 -2.68
CA MET A 716 -0.85 22.91 -1.50
C MET A 716 -1.70 24.15 -1.82
N ARG A 717 -1.72 24.61 -3.09
CA ARG A 717 -2.53 25.74 -3.55
C ARG A 717 -4.03 25.53 -3.38
N ILE A 718 -4.55 24.30 -3.46
CA ILE A 718 -5.99 24.00 -3.23
C ILE A 718 -6.43 24.47 -1.84
N PHE A 719 -5.68 24.07 -0.81
CA PHE A 719 -5.98 24.37 0.59
C PHE A 719 -5.76 25.87 0.88
N ARG A 720 -4.74 26.48 0.27
CA ARG A 720 -4.48 27.93 0.35
C ARG A 720 -5.58 28.77 -0.33
N ASN A 721 -6.12 28.32 -1.47
CA ASN A 721 -7.27 28.94 -2.13
C ASN A 721 -8.52 28.87 -1.26
N ALA A 722 -8.79 27.71 -0.63
CA ALA A 722 -9.86 27.58 0.36
C ALA A 722 -9.71 28.59 1.52
N ARG A 723 -8.48 28.78 2.03
CA ARG A 723 -8.23 29.77 3.09
C ARG A 723 -8.51 31.19 2.62
N LYS A 724 -8.06 31.54 1.41
CA LYS A 724 -8.23 32.88 0.82
C LYS A 724 -9.70 33.23 0.56
N GLN A 725 -10.56 32.25 0.29
CA GLN A 725 -11.98 32.49 0.03
C GLN A 725 -12.76 33.02 1.25
N ILE A 726 -12.41 32.61 2.47
CA ILE A 726 -13.27 32.81 3.66
C ILE A 726 -12.81 33.89 4.66
N GLY A 727 -11.61 34.47 4.47
CA GLY A 727 -11.08 35.58 5.28
C GLY A 727 -10.89 35.32 6.78
#